data_AF-A0A5B0X2C3-F1
#
_entry.id   AF-A0A5B0X2C3-F1
#
_cell.length_a   1.000
_cell.length_b   1.000
_cell.length_c   1.000
_cell.angle_alpha   90.00
_cell.angle_beta   90.00
_cell.angle_gamma   90.00
#
_symmetry.space_group_name_H-M   'P 1'
#
loop_
_entity.id
_entity.type
_entity.pdbx_description
1 polymer ?
#
loop_
_entity_poly.entity_id
_entity_poly.type
_entity_poly.pdbx_seq_one_letter_code
_entity_poly.pdbx_strand_id
1 'polypeptide(L)'
;MNRFNLTFRGEILPGIDPEAARAGFASLFDIQDAKRLELFFSGETVVLRRNLERKAAAEYYLKLNQLGLEAKLVKVDPDAGQAPADGLSDSDKEWQAAQQETQHELEQRLLARRQGARKTKSQDNDKARKREALDRLRTAAQQRKKDQSTDKNAVKEQAEAEAARKQAEAEKARKRREAEASRKQAEAEKARQRREAEAARKQAEAEKARKRKEAEAARKQAEAEKARKRKEAEAARKQAEAEKARQHREAEAARKQAEAEQARQHREAEAARKQAEAEKARQRREAEAARKQAEAEEARQRREAEAARKQAEAEKARKRKEAETARKQAEAEEARKHKEAEAARKEAETAHRQAETAEARKRKAAIAARGRATPQADIDNSAVLEEQAIHAGALALRDTSRLKRARSGVTSRLGLSRRGEDQDQRGHRPPAGSPNPYRLLPFRHSKHVKTRAERAQHKSRKGMVIGGVALAALLMLLGRFISLEPPPPVTGTEALATAPGGRLVILAGEQLLLHDRAGVPDQTLDAAALGLAQLSTPMLFHPQGELLIAGRSAEEPAGERGMWRCDLDRAACQPMPTDRYTPPPDAMVFHELSGNTFDARAGRLRKLGPDQSLRAQVDLAMAAAPVLQLDSGLLFMNSATGPAITVLRYEDQAFGQQLDEILLLPPPALEREQSRVTDFLGNGKFWWVLLQNPDTGSNGLYLFDTQWSFLRELPLGALSEGARLVNWGGRTLVYSPASASVIRFNGDGMQEVALESPALAELVAASSQRQWLTRLAWQSVLLLVLIAMLGGFAYSYLQSTRALVYRGRPARGAAPLDDIAGDIRWLEMAPHRSRRLRQLTLAWSVPALAALVMLIGLGVSLLQLLGAMTCLLGPALALQLLLRSPPEHAGIHDNQVLLVDYREMYHLAAGPRLQYRGPFVVVDDVIIFVGTRLLPGLDPQQVKTLLAPRVSAGIRVDRKTIAVKLLQSRHPLAWGGLAILGLGLLGALLITVSFLPL
;
A
#
# COMPACT_ATOMS: atom_id res chain seq x y z
N MET A 1 20.70 -2.86 -45.02
CA MET A 1 19.33 -3.41 -44.92
C MET A 1 18.49 -2.78 -46.01
N ASN A 2 17.70 -3.56 -46.75
CA ASN A 2 16.92 -3.03 -47.88
C ASN A 2 15.81 -2.09 -47.36
N ARG A 3 15.83 -0.84 -47.85
CA ARG A 3 14.78 0.15 -47.61
C ARG A 3 13.90 0.30 -48.86
N PHE A 4 12.69 0.78 -48.65
CA PHE A 4 11.68 0.91 -49.70
C PHE A 4 10.97 2.26 -49.61
N ASN A 5 10.66 2.84 -50.76
CA ASN A 5 9.71 3.93 -50.88
C ASN A 5 8.35 3.33 -51.28
N LEU A 6 7.30 3.76 -50.59
CA LEU A 6 5.91 3.45 -50.94
C LEU A 6 5.40 4.55 -51.86
N THR A 7 5.04 4.20 -53.09
CA THR A 7 4.46 5.09 -54.09
C THR A 7 3.01 4.71 -54.38
N PHE A 8 2.22 5.69 -54.80
CA PHE A 8 0.80 5.55 -55.14
C PHE A 8 0.47 6.51 -56.27
N ARG A 9 -0.47 6.14 -57.15
CA ARG A 9 -0.79 6.90 -58.37
C ARG A 9 -2.23 7.44 -58.43
N GLY A 10 -3.04 7.23 -57.39
CA GLY A 10 -4.47 7.53 -57.45
C GLY A 10 -5.33 6.44 -58.09
N GLU A 11 -4.70 5.35 -58.57
CA GLU A 11 -5.36 4.25 -59.26
C GLU A 11 -6.14 3.38 -58.25
N ILE A 12 -7.46 3.26 -58.50
CA ILE A 12 -8.41 2.44 -57.71
C ILE A 12 -8.69 1.15 -58.51
N LEU A 13 -8.69 0.01 -57.81
CA LEU A 13 -8.93 -1.30 -58.40
C LEU A 13 -10.40 -1.46 -58.86
N PRO A 14 -10.65 -2.09 -60.02
CA PRO A 14 -11.99 -2.18 -60.59
C PRO A 14 -12.93 -3.00 -59.71
N GLY A 15 -14.16 -2.50 -59.54
CA GLY A 15 -15.21 -3.15 -58.73
C GLY A 15 -15.27 -2.72 -57.27
N ILE A 16 -14.46 -1.73 -56.85
CA ILE A 16 -14.53 -1.12 -55.52
C ILE A 16 -15.08 0.30 -55.63
N ASP A 17 -15.92 0.70 -54.67
CA ASP A 17 -16.52 2.03 -54.58
C ASP A 17 -15.42 3.12 -54.41
N PRO A 18 -15.32 4.10 -55.32
CA PRO A 18 -14.31 5.15 -55.25
C PRO A 18 -14.47 6.06 -54.03
N GLU A 19 -15.69 6.25 -53.48
CA GLU A 19 -15.87 7.10 -52.30
C GLU A 19 -15.37 6.39 -51.04
N ALA A 20 -15.77 5.13 -50.80
CA ALA A 20 -15.24 4.32 -49.72
C ALA A 20 -13.71 4.14 -49.78
N ALA A 21 -13.13 3.95 -50.99
CA ALA A 21 -11.69 3.83 -51.17
C ALA A 21 -10.94 5.14 -50.83
N ARG A 22 -11.48 6.30 -51.26
CA ARG A 22 -10.93 7.64 -50.93
C ARG A 22 -11.05 7.94 -49.44
N ALA A 23 -12.19 7.66 -48.80
CA ALA A 23 -12.38 7.82 -47.36
C ALA A 23 -11.44 6.91 -46.54
N GLY A 24 -11.26 5.66 -46.98
CA GLY A 24 -10.31 4.72 -46.39
C GLY A 24 -8.86 5.20 -46.48
N PHE A 25 -8.44 5.77 -47.63
CA PHE A 25 -7.13 6.39 -47.80
C PHE A 25 -6.92 7.58 -46.87
N ALA A 26 -7.92 8.47 -46.80
CA ALA A 26 -7.90 9.64 -45.93
C ALA A 26 -7.75 9.22 -44.45
N SER A 27 -8.47 8.19 -44.01
CA SER A 27 -8.34 7.61 -42.67
C SER A 27 -6.97 6.95 -42.42
N LEU A 28 -6.41 6.25 -43.41
CA LEU A 28 -5.11 5.56 -43.28
C LEU A 28 -3.93 6.54 -43.08
N PHE A 29 -4.06 7.78 -43.57
CA PHE A 29 -3.01 8.81 -43.52
C PHE A 29 -3.36 10.07 -42.72
N ASP A 30 -4.53 10.12 -42.06
CA ASP A 30 -5.04 11.27 -41.29
C ASP A 30 -5.13 12.57 -42.12
N ILE A 31 -5.73 12.46 -43.31
CA ILE A 31 -5.95 13.57 -44.24
C ILE A 31 -7.38 14.09 -44.07
N GLN A 32 -7.52 15.25 -43.41
CA GLN A 32 -8.83 15.85 -43.09
C GLN A 32 -9.26 16.96 -44.08
N ASP A 33 -8.39 17.31 -45.03
CA ASP A 33 -8.65 18.32 -46.07
C ASP A 33 -9.00 17.62 -47.40
N ALA A 34 -10.22 17.87 -47.88
CA ALA A 34 -10.75 17.29 -49.12
C ALA A 34 -9.97 17.73 -50.37
N LYS A 35 -9.55 19.00 -50.48
CA LYS A 35 -8.76 19.47 -51.64
C LYS A 35 -7.40 18.80 -51.69
N ARG A 36 -6.81 18.57 -50.51
CA ARG A 36 -5.55 17.84 -50.38
C ARG A 36 -5.69 16.34 -50.68
N LEU A 37 -6.86 15.75 -50.43
CA LEU A 37 -7.15 14.37 -50.80
C LEU A 37 -7.19 14.20 -52.32
N GLU A 38 -7.85 15.10 -53.06
CA GLU A 38 -7.96 15.05 -54.52
C GLU A 38 -6.58 15.05 -55.23
N LEU A 39 -5.60 15.79 -54.70
CA LEU A 39 -4.23 15.82 -55.21
C LEU A 39 -3.52 14.45 -55.18
N PHE A 40 -3.91 13.51 -54.31
CA PHE A 40 -3.38 12.14 -54.31
C PHE A 40 -4.08 11.21 -55.31
N PHE A 41 -5.19 11.65 -55.91
CA PHE A 41 -5.98 10.92 -56.90
C PHE A 41 -5.90 11.56 -58.31
N SER A 42 -4.86 12.35 -58.56
CA SER A 42 -4.60 13.10 -59.79
C SER A 42 -4.08 12.26 -60.98
N GLY A 43 -3.64 11.01 -60.75
CA GLY A 43 -2.94 10.18 -61.73
C GLY A 43 -1.41 10.31 -61.71
N GLU A 44 -0.85 11.19 -60.87
CA GLU A 44 0.58 11.36 -60.68
C GLU A 44 1.15 10.40 -59.62
N THR A 45 2.41 9.97 -59.75
CA THR A 45 3.03 8.97 -58.84
C THR A 45 3.63 9.62 -57.61
N VAL A 46 2.81 9.85 -56.58
CA VAL A 46 3.21 10.46 -55.31
C VAL A 46 3.90 9.46 -54.38
N VAL A 47 5.01 9.89 -53.75
CA VAL A 47 5.77 9.06 -52.79
C VAL A 47 5.21 9.23 -51.37
N LEU A 48 4.23 8.40 -51.00
CA LEU A 48 3.51 8.46 -49.71
C LEU A 48 4.43 8.39 -48.49
N ARG A 49 5.42 7.46 -48.49
CA ARG A 49 6.46 7.38 -47.45
C ARG A 49 7.79 6.89 -48.02
N ARG A 50 8.89 7.51 -47.60
CA ARG A 50 10.26 7.19 -48.01
C ARG A 50 11.01 6.36 -46.98
N ASN A 51 12.01 5.59 -47.41
CA ASN A 51 12.99 4.90 -46.54
C ASN A 51 12.41 3.89 -45.52
N LEU A 52 11.25 3.29 -45.80
CA LEU A 52 10.61 2.28 -44.95
C LEU A 52 11.44 0.99 -44.88
N GLU A 53 11.49 0.36 -43.70
CA GLU A 53 12.00 -1.00 -43.56
C GLU A 53 11.01 -2.02 -44.16
N ARG A 54 11.54 -3.12 -44.72
CA ARG A 54 10.77 -4.14 -45.46
C ARG A 54 9.46 -4.59 -44.80
N LYS A 55 9.42 -4.73 -43.47
CA LYS A 55 8.21 -5.14 -42.74
C LYS A 55 7.13 -4.05 -42.74
N ALA A 56 7.49 -2.83 -42.37
CA ALA A 56 6.55 -1.70 -42.38
C ALA A 56 6.09 -1.36 -43.81
N ALA A 57 6.99 -1.45 -44.79
CA ALA A 57 6.68 -1.29 -46.20
C ALA A 57 5.59 -2.27 -46.67
N ALA A 58 5.74 -3.56 -46.35
CA ALA A 58 4.76 -4.59 -46.68
C ALA A 58 3.41 -4.41 -45.94
N GLU A 59 3.44 -3.97 -44.67
CA GLU A 59 2.21 -3.71 -43.89
C GLU A 59 1.39 -2.55 -44.45
N TYR A 60 2.02 -1.45 -44.92
CA TYR A 60 1.29 -0.36 -45.58
C TYR A 60 0.81 -0.74 -46.98
N TYR A 61 1.62 -1.47 -47.76
CA TYR A 61 1.22 -1.98 -49.08
C TYR A 61 -0.01 -2.88 -48.99
N LEU A 62 -0.03 -3.83 -48.04
CA LEU A 62 -1.17 -4.72 -47.82
C LEU A 62 -2.45 -3.94 -47.50
N LYS A 63 -2.37 -2.91 -46.64
CA LYS A 63 -3.52 -2.09 -46.26
C LYS A 63 -4.08 -1.27 -47.42
N LEU A 64 -3.22 -0.76 -48.31
CA LEU A 64 -3.68 -0.03 -49.50
C LEU A 64 -4.40 -0.96 -50.49
N ASN A 65 -3.84 -2.13 -50.77
CA ASN A 65 -4.53 -3.13 -51.60
C ASN A 65 -5.85 -3.59 -50.97
N GLN A 66 -5.93 -3.71 -49.63
CA GLN A 66 -7.17 -4.03 -48.90
C GLN A 66 -8.24 -2.91 -48.97
N LEU A 67 -7.83 -1.66 -49.18
CA LEU A 67 -8.72 -0.52 -49.45
C LEU A 67 -9.03 -0.34 -50.95
N GLY A 68 -8.57 -1.26 -51.80
CA GLY A 68 -8.80 -1.20 -53.24
C GLY A 68 -7.88 -0.26 -54.02
N LEU A 69 -6.68 0.03 -53.51
CA LEU A 69 -5.80 1.09 -54.04
C LEU A 69 -4.47 0.51 -54.53
N GLU A 70 -4.08 0.81 -55.77
CA GLU A 70 -2.83 0.27 -56.31
C GLU A 70 -1.60 1.09 -55.85
N ALA A 71 -0.97 0.61 -54.78
CA ALA A 71 0.35 1.07 -54.35
C ALA A 71 1.48 0.28 -55.02
N LYS A 72 2.68 0.84 -55.06
CA LYS A 72 3.92 0.17 -55.53
C LYS A 72 5.05 0.37 -54.52
N LEU A 73 5.94 -0.62 -54.41
CA LEU A 73 7.08 -0.61 -53.46
C LEU A 73 8.41 -0.56 -54.22
N VAL A 74 9.00 0.64 -54.29
CA VAL A 74 10.29 0.86 -54.96
C VAL A 74 11.42 0.60 -53.97
N LYS A 75 12.31 -0.34 -54.28
CA LYS A 75 13.53 -0.59 -53.48
C LYS A 75 14.50 0.59 -53.63
N VAL A 76 15.03 1.07 -52.52
CA VAL A 76 16.09 2.09 -52.48
C VAL A 76 17.42 1.38 -52.22
N ASP A 77 18.35 1.50 -53.17
CA ASP A 77 19.74 1.08 -52.97
C ASP A 77 20.58 2.24 -52.39
N PRO A 78 21.50 1.96 -51.46
CA PRO A 78 22.05 2.98 -50.57
C PRO A 78 23.13 3.89 -51.18
N ASP A 79 23.76 3.49 -52.30
CA ASP A 79 24.98 4.12 -52.82
C ASP A 79 24.80 4.82 -54.19
N ALA A 80 23.55 5.10 -54.60
CA ALA A 80 23.24 5.81 -55.85
C ALA A 80 23.11 7.33 -55.62
N GLY A 81 24.19 8.08 -55.83
CA GLY A 81 24.23 9.54 -55.72
C GLY A 81 24.00 10.29 -57.05
N GLN A 82 23.08 11.25 -57.03
CA GLN A 82 22.98 12.44 -57.90
C GLN A 82 23.18 12.32 -59.43
N ALA A 83 22.09 12.34 -60.20
CA ALA A 83 21.89 13.12 -61.44
C ALA A 83 20.52 12.78 -62.10
N PRO A 84 20.00 13.63 -63.01
CA PRO A 84 19.73 15.07 -62.90
C PRO A 84 18.21 15.32 -62.69
N ALA A 85 17.78 16.58 -62.64
CA ALA A 85 16.36 16.95 -62.52
C ALA A 85 15.99 18.08 -63.50
N ASP A 86 15.97 17.75 -64.79
CA ASP A 86 15.37 18.59 -65.83
C ASP A 86 13.87 18.31 -65.95
N GLY A 87 13.06 19.36 -66.03
CA GLY A 87 11.59 19.27 -66.16
C GLY A 87 10.83 19.46 -64.84
N LEU A 88 10.75 20.71 -64.37
CA LEU A 88 9.77 21.15 -63.37
C LEU A 88 9.00 22.36 -63.93
N SER A 89 7.67 22.25 -63.92
CA SER A 89 6.73 23.29 -64.33
C SER A 89 6.79 24.52 -63.43
N ASP A 90 6.44 25.70 -63.95
CA ASP A 90 6.49 26.95 -63.16
C ASP A 90 5.52 26.95 -61.97
N SER A 91 4.40 26.21 -62.06
CA SER A 91 3.48 25.97 -60.94
C SER A 91 4.15 25.32 -59.72
N ASP A 92 5.14 24.46 -59.93
CA ASP A 92 5.87 23.79 -58.85
C ASP A 92 6.87 24.74 -58.18
N LYS A 93 7.33 25.77 -58.89
CA LYS A 93 8.25 26.79 -58.36
C LYS A 93 7.49 27.73 -57.42
N GLU A 94 6.27 28.13 -57.77
CA GLU A 94 5.42 28.94 -56.89
C GLU A 94 5.05 28.19 -55.60
N TRP A 95 4.66 26.91 -55.70
CA TRP A 95 4.32 26.11 -54.51
C TRP A 95 5.55 25.83 -53.63
N GLN A 96 6.72 25.62 -54.21
CA GLN A 96 7.97 25.48 -53.46
C GLN A 96 8.42 26.82 -52.83
N ALA A 97 8.22 27.96 -53.48
CA ALA A 97 8.47 29.28 -52.90
C ALA A 97 7.56 29.53 -51.67
N ALA A 98 6.26 29.28 -51.80
CA ALA A 98 5.32 29.41 -50.69
C ALA A 98 5.63 28.44 -49.52
N GLN A 99 6.06 27.20 -49.81
CA GLN A 99 6.55 26.29 -48.77
C GLN A 99 7.86 26.77 -48.13
N GLN A 100 8.78 27.36 -48.89
CA GLN A 100 10.03 27.89 -48.36
C GLN A 100 9.79 29.12 -47.48
N GLU A 101 8.91 30.05 -47.87
CA GLU A 101 8.49 31.17 -46.99
C GLU A 101 7.83 30.66 -45.71
N THR A 102 6.90 29.71 -45.81
CA THR A 102 6.22 29.12 -44.64
C THR A 102 7.22 28.39 -43.72
N GLN A 103 8.19 27.67 -44.27
CA GLN A 103 9.26 27.04 -43.50
C GLN A 103 10.22 28.06 -42.89
N HIS A 104 10.55 29.14 -43.60
CA HIS A 104 11.45 30.18 -43.12
C HIS A 104 10.78 31.04 -42.02
N GLU A 105 9.46 31.31 -42.11
CA GLU A 105 8.71 31.93 -41.02
C GLU A 105 8.58 30.98 -39.82
N LEU A 106 8.37 29.68 -40.04
CA LEU A 106 8.34 28.69 -38.96
C LEU A 106 9.72 28.52 -38.30
N GLU A 107 10.81 28.53 -39.06
CA GLU A 107 12.17 28.55 -38.53
C GLU A 107 12.47 29.86 -37.80
N GLN A 108 12.05 31.02 -38.29
CA GLN A 108 12.17 32.29 -37.56
C GLN A 108 11.37 32.27 -36.25
N ARG A 109 10.13 31.74 -36.25
CA ARG A 109 9.34 31.55 -35.02
C ARG A 109 9.99 30.53 -34.07
N LEU A 110 10.60 29.46 -34.57
CA LEU A 110 11.34 28.47 -33.79
C LEU A 110 12.68 29.00 -33.27
N LEU A 111 13.35 29.88 -34.01
CA LEU A 111 14.54 30.62 -33.59
C LEU A 111 14.18 31.64 -32.52
N ALA A 112 13.07 32.39 -32.68
CA ALA A 112 12.54 33.27 -31.64
C ALA A 112 12.19 32.48 -30.36
N ARG A 113 11.52 31.32 -30.48
CA ARG A 113 11.25 30.41 -29.34
C ARG A 113 12.54 29.86 -28.72
N ARG A 114 13.55 29.49 -29.52
CA ARG A 114 14.87 29.03 -29.03
C ARG A 114 15.68 30.16 -28.38
N GLN A 115 15.58 31.39 -28.86
CA GLN A 115 16.23 32.56 -28.26
C GLN A 115 15.51 33.01 -26.98
N GLY A 116 14.18 32.87 -26.90
CA GLY A 116 13.42 32.97 -25.65
C GLY A 116 13.84 31.90 -24.63
N ALA A 117 13.84 30.64 -25.03
CA ALA A 117 14.18 29.50 -24.16
C ALA A 117 15.68 29.43 -23.77
N ARG A 118 16.61 30.02 -24.56
CA ARG A 118 18.01 30.18 -24.15
C ARG A 118 18.24 31.37 -23.21
N LYS A 119 17.38 32.40 -23.21
CA LYS A 119 17.48 33.54 -22.28
C LYS A 119 17.28 33.13 -20.81
N THR A 120 16.57 32.03 -20.52
CA THR A 120 16.37 31.52 -19.14
C THR A 120 17.36 30.46 -18.66
N LYS A 121 18.37 30.07 -19.46
CA LYS A 121 19.50 29.22 -19.00
C LYS A 121 20.90 29.66 -19.44
N SER A 122 21.04 30.73 -20.22
CA SER A 122 22.34 31.36 -20.53
C SER A 122 22.56 32.69 -19.82
N GLN A 123 21.55 33.26 -19.14
CA GLN A 123 21.71 34.57 -18.49
C GLN A 123 22.49 34.55 -17.17
N ASP A 124 22.59 33.43 -16.46
CA ASP A 124 23.27 33.41 -15.14
C ASP A 124 24.79 33.26 -15.26
N ASN A 125 25.28 32.38 -16.14
CA ASN A 125 26.72 32.14 -16.30
C ASN A 125 27.46 33.28 -17.04
N ASP A 126 26.82 33.93 -18.03
CA ASP A 126 27.45 35.06 -18.72
C ASP A 126 27.36 36.38 -17.93
N LYS A 127 26.33 36.58 -17.08
CA LYS A 127 26.29 37.73 -16.15
C LYS A 127 27.43 37.69 -15.12
N ALA A 128 27.90 36.51 -14.72
CA ALA A 128 29.06 36.36 -13.84
C ALA A 128 30.36 36.81 -14.54
N ARG A 129 30.73 36.14 -15.64
CA ARG A 129 32.00 36.43 -16.36
C ARG A 129 32.05 37.85 -16.93
N LYS A 130 30.93 38.40 -17.37
CA LYS A 130 30.87 39.76 -17.94
C LYS A 130 30.85 40.87 -16.88
N ARG A 131 30.56 40.58 -15.60
CA ARG A 131 30.79 41.51 -14.48
C ARG A 131 32.28 41.58 -14.13
N GLU A 132 32.93 40.44 -13.95
CA GLU A 132 34.33 40.37 -13.52
C GLU A 132 35.30 40.99 -14.57
N ALA A 133 35.00 40.86 -15.86
CA ALA A 133 35.73 41.55 -16.92
C ALA A 133 35.50 43.08 -16.93
N LEU A 134 34.31 43.55 -16.55
CA LEU A 134 33.96 44.97 -16.59
C LEU A 134 34.66 45.76 -15.47
N ASP A 135 34.78 45.18 -14.28
CA ASP A 135 35.46 45.84 -13.15
C ASP A 135 36.99 45.86 -13.33
N ARG A 136 37.57 44.84 -13.96
CA ARG A 136 38.98 44.84 -14.39
C ARG A 136 39.26 45.86 -15.51
N LEU A 137 38.28 46.14 -16.38
CA LEU A 137 38.39 47.19 -17.40
C LEU A 137 38.15 48.60 -16.83
N ARG A 138 37.27 48.77 -15.83
CA ARG A 138 37.07 50.04 -15.13
C ARG A 138 38.32 50.50 -14.39
N THR A 139 38.97 49.60 -13.64
CA THR A 139 40.23 49.92 -12.93
C THR A 139 41.37 50.24 -13.90
N ALA A 140 41.54 49.44 -14.97
CA ALA A 140 42.55 49.72 -16.00
C ALA A 140 42.32 51.05 -16.76
N ALA A 141 41.05 51.40 -17.05
CA ALA A 141 40.70 52.63 -17.76
C ALA A 141 40.88 53.89 -16.90
N GLN A 142 40.75 53.79 -15.56
CA GLN A 142 41.03 54.91 -14.65
C GLN A 142 42.53 55.21 -14.51
N GLN A 143 43.42 54.25 -14.80
CA GLN A 143 44.88 54.46 -14.75
C GLN A 143 45.51 54.78 -16.11
N ARG A 144 44.93 54.35 -17.24
CA ARG A 144 45.46 54.66 -18.59
C ARG A 144 44.91 55.92 -19.25
N LYS A 145 44.04 56.69 -18.58
CA LYS A 145 43.66 58.06 -18.99
C LYS A 145 44.57 59.16 -18.43
N LYS A 146 45.57 58.82 -17.60
CA LYS A 146 46.43 59.80 -16.93
C LYS A 146 47.82 59.97 -17.58
N ASP A 147 48.33 58.92 -18.20
CA ASP A 147 49.70 58.87 -18.71
C ASP A 147 49.73 58.82 -20.25
N GLN A 148 50.10 59.97 -20.83
CA GLN A 148 50.67 60.14 -22.17
C GLN A 148 49.84 59.70 -23.39
N SER A 149 49.00 60.63 -23.87
CA SER A 149 49.02 60.94 -25.30
C SER A 149 50.44 61.36 -25.70
N THR A 150 51.15 60.51 -26.43
CA THR A 150 52.59 60.60 -26.68
C THR A 150 52.99 61.67 -27.70
N ASP A 151 54.16 62.26 -27.50
CA ASP A 151 54.83 63.14 -28.47
C ASP A 151 54.98 62.47 -29.84
N LYS A 152 54.38 63.11 -30.85
CA LYS A 152 54.78 62.99 -32.26
C LYS A 152 54.71 64.36 -32.92
N ASN A 153 55.89 64.86 -33.30
CA ASN A 153 56.22 66.11 -34.03
C ASN A 153 56.82 67.22 -33.13
N ALA A 154 57.76 66.90 -32.23
CA ALA A 154 59.13 66.46 -32.56
C ALA A 154 59.94 67.39 -33.51
N VAL A 155 59.39 68.54 -33.95
CA VAL A 155 60.09 69.49 -34.87
C VAL A 155 59.87 70.96 -34.50
N LYS A 156 58.76 71.33 -33.83
CA LYS A 156 58.64 72.64 -33.15
C LYS A 156 59.42 72.71 -31.83
N GLU A 157 60.07 71.60 -31.49
CA GLU A 157 60.52 71.18 -30.17
C GLU A 157 61.81 71.84 -29.68
N GLN A 158 62.58 72.49 -30.56
CA GLN A 158 63.88 73.07 -30.22
C GLN A 158 63.82 74.53 -29.73
N ALA A 159 62.84 75.32 -30.18
CA ALA A 159 62.71 76.73 -29.78
C ALA A 159 62.06 76.91 -28.40
N GLU A 160 61.07 76.08 -28.06
CA GLU A 160 60.31 76.19 -26.81
C GLU A 160 61.01 75.48 -25.63
N ALA A 161 61.92 74.55 -25.91
CA ALA A 161 62.63 73.76 -24.90
C ALA A 161 63.54 74.58 -23.97
N GLU A 162 64.16 75.68 -24.44
CA GLU A 162 65.03 76.50 -23.58
C GLU A 162 64.21 77.33 -22.57
N ALA A 163 63.08 77.89 -23.01
CA ALA A 163 62.14 78.59 -22.13
C ALA A 163 61.51 77.63 -21.11
N ALA A 164 61.10 76.44 -21.56
CA ALA A 164 60.51 75.41 -20.71
C ALA A 164 61.47 74.92 -19.61
N ARG A 165 62.78 74.78 -19.88
CA ARG A 165 63.78 74.38 -18.87
C ARG A 165 63.81 75.33 -17.67
N LYS A 166 63.82 76.64 -17.90
CA LYS A 166 63.91 77.67 -16.84
C LYS A 166 62.66 77.69 -15.95
N GLN A 167 61.48 77.44 -16.52
CA GLN A 167 60.25 77.27 -15.72
C GLN A 167 60.20 75.91 -14.98
N ALA A 168 60.67 74.83 -15.61
CA ALA A 168 60.68 73.50 -15.01
C ALA A 168 61.62 73.35 -13.81
N GLU A 169 62.72 74.11 -13.70
CA GLU A 169 63.54 74.13 -12.48
C GLU A 169 62.84 74.84 -11.31
N ALA A 170 62.22 76.01 -11.56
CA ALA A 170 61.43 76.70 -10.53
C ALA A 170 60.26 75.82 -10.04
N GLU A 171 59.58 75.12 -10.96
CA GLU A 171 58.51 74.19 -10.62
C GLU A 171 59.03 72.95 -9.86
N LYS A 172 60.19 72.39 -10.22
CA LYS A 172 60.84 71.30 -9.46
C LYS A 172 61.25 71.73 -8.06
N ALA A 173 61.74 72.96 -7.88
CA ALA A 173 62.06 73.52 -6.57
C ALA A 173 60.80 73.66 -5.69
N ARG A 174 59.70 74.14 -6.28
CA ARG A 174 58.38 74.20 -5.62
C ARG A 174 57.85 72.81 -5.25
N LYS A 175 57.81 71.88 -6.21
CA LYS A 175 57.36 70.49 -6.00
C LYS A 175 58.21 69.75 -4.97
N ARG A 176 59.51 70.04 -4.84
CA ARG A 176 60.34 69.52 -3.74
C ARG A 176 59.91 70.06 -2.37
N ARG A 177 59.62 71.36 -2.25
CA ARG A 177 59.13 71.96 -0.99
C ARG A 177 57.74 71.43 -0.61
N GLU A 178 56.82 71.27 -1.56
CA GLU A 178 55.50 70.68 -1.35
C GLU A 178 55.57 69.18 -1.03
N ALA A 179 56.52 68.43 -1.62
CA ALA A 179 56.82 67.04 -1.26
C ALA A 179 57.43 66.90 0.15
N GLU A 180 58.29 67.83 0.57
CA GLU A 180 58.87 67.82 1.92
C GLU A 180 57.83 68.20 2.98
N ALA A 181 56.99 69.19 2.70
CA ALA A 181 55.87 69.59 3.57
C ALA A 181 54.86 68.46 3.73
N SER A 182 54.42 67.82 2.64
CA SER A 182 53.50 66.68 2.70
C SER A 182 54.13 65.44 3.36
N ARG A 183 55.45 65.22 3.21
CA ARG A 183 56.15 64.15 3.95
C ARG A 183 56.18 64.42 5.46
N LYS A 184 56.45 65.65 5.89
CA LYS A 184 56.39 66.07 7.31
C LYS A 184 54.97 65.99 7.87
N GLN A 185 53.95 66.34 7.09
CA GLN A 185 52.55 66.15 7.48
C GLN A 185 52.19 64.67 7.64
N ALA A 186 52.53 63.81 6.68
CA ALA A 186 52.27 62.37 6.75
C ALA A 186 53.05 61.66 7.87
N GLU A 187 54.21 62.18 8.26
CA GLU A 187 55.01 61.67 9.39
C GLU A 187 54.41 62.13 10.74
N ALA A 188 53.96 63.38 10.83
CA ALA A 188 53.19 63.88 11.98
C ALA A 188 51.83 63.18 12.13
N GLU A 189 51.16 62.85 11.03
CA GLU A 189 49.91 62.08 11.02
C GLU A 189 50.15 60.64 11.50
N LYS A 190 51.19 59.95 11.00
CA LYS A 190 51.60 58.64 11.50
C LYS A 190 51.99 58.67 12.98
N ALA A 191 52.56 59.78 13.46
CA ALA A 191 52.83 59.98 14.89
C ALA A 191 51.53 60.18 15.71
N ARG A 192 50.52 60.87 15.17
CA ARG A 192 49.17 60.97 15.78
C ARG A 192 48.48 59.62 15.81
N GLN A 193 48.37 58.93 14.67
CA GLN A 193 47.76 57.59 14.57
C GLN A 193 48.44 56.57 15.51
N ARG A 194 49.76 56.65 15.71
CA ARG A 194 50.46 55.83 16.72
C ARG A 194 50.08 56.19 18.15
N ARG A 195 49.97 57.47 18.50
CA ARG A 195 49.52 57.93 19.83
C ARG A 195 48.07 57.56 20.10
N GLU A 196 47.20 57.67 19.09
CA GLU A 196 45.80 57.25 19.16
C GLU A 196 45.66 55.73 19.30
N ALA A 197 46.44 54.94 18.55
CA ALA A 197 46.47 53.49 18.70
C ALA A 197 47.05 53.03 20.06
N GLU A 198 48.02 53.76 20.61
CA GLU A 198 48.55 53.51 21.95
C GLU A 198 47.56 53.90 23.05
N ALA A 199 46.87 55.04 22.91
CA ALA A 199 45.79 55.46 23.80
C ALA A 199 44.60 54.48 23.76
N ALA A 200 44.19 54.04 22.56
CA ALA A 200 43.15 53.03 22.39
C ALA A 200 43.57 51.66 22.96
N ARG A 201 44.85 51.27 22.84
CA ARG A 201 45.38 50.08 23.55
C ARG A 201 45.29 50.24 25.06
N LYS A 202 45.72 51.37 25.62
CA LYS A 202 45.67 51.65 27.07
C LYS A 202 44.23 51.71 27.60
N GLN A 203 43.30 52.26 26.82
CA GLN A 203 41.86 52.23 27.13
C GLN A 203 41.31 50.80 27.07
N ALA A 204 41.56 50.04 26.01
CA ALA A 204 41.11 48.65 25.88
C ALA A 204 41.73 47.71 26.93
N GLU A 205 42.95 48.00 27.40
CA GLU A 205 43.62 47.27 28.48
C GLU A 205 43.05 47.66 29.85
N ALA A 206 42.78 48.94 30.10
CA ALA A 206 42.06 49.41 31.29
C ALA A 206 40.60 48.91 31.33
N GLU A 207 39.94 48.80 30.18
CA GLU A 207 38.60 48.23 30.03
C GLU A 207 38.63 46.71 30.29
N LYS A 208 39.61 45.98 29.75
CA LYS A 208 39.84 44.56 30.09
C LYS A 208 40.19 44.38 31.57
N ALA A 209 40.91 45.31 32.19
CA ALA A 209 41.19 45.29 33.62
C ALA A 209 39.93 45.57 34.47
N ARG A 210 39.07 46.53 34.06
CA ARG A 210 37.74 46.75 34.65
C ARG A 210 36.88 45.51 34.50
N LYS A 211 36.67 45.00 33.29
CA LYS A 211 35.88 43.78 33.00
C LYS A 211 36.43 42.54 33.70
N ARG A 212 37.75 42.43 33.96
CA ARG A 212 38.33 41.40 34.82
C ARG A 212 37.98 41.59 36.31
N LYS A 213 38.11 42.79 36.86
CA LYS A 213 37.73 43.08 38.26
C LYS A 213 36.22 42.94 38.49
N GLU A 214 35.42 43.35 37.52
CA GLU A 214 33.96 43.24 37.50
C GLU A 214 33.52 41.79 37.36
N ALA A 215 34.15 41.01 36.46
CA ALA A 215 33.94 39.56 36.39
C ALA A 215 34.44 38.83 37.65
N GLU A 216 35.51 39.29 38.31
CA GLU A 216 35.98 38.72 39.58
C GLU A 216 35.02 39.05 40.74
N ALA A 217 34.50 40.28 40.80
CA ALA A 217 33.47 40.68 41.75
C ALA A 217 32.17 39.91 41.53
N ALA A 218 31.70 39.81 40.28
CA ALA A 218 30.53 39.01 39.90
C ALA A 218 30.77 37.51 40.16
N ARG A 219 32.01 36.99 39.99
CA ARG A 219 32.35 35.59 40.31
C ARG A 219 32.37 35.35 41.82
N LYS A 220 32.85 36.29 42.63
CA LYS A 220 32.79 36.23 44.11
C LYS A 220 31.37 36.37 44.63
N GLN A 221 30.55 37.24 44.04
CA GLN A 221 29.12 37.32 44.32
C GLN A 221 28.41 36.03 43.91
N ALA A 222 28.68 35.47 42.72
CA ALA A 222 28.13 34.19 42.29
C ALA A 222 28.67 32.99 43.10
N GLU A 223 29.86 33.07 43.72
CA GLU A 223 30.34 32.07 44.68
C GLU A 223 29.68 32.21 46.05
N ALA A 224 29.48 33.44 46.55
CA ALA A 224 28.72 33.69 47.77
C ALA A 224 27.23 33.32 47.60
N GLU A 225 26.67 33.58 46.43
CA GLU A 225 25.31 33.18 46.03
C GLU A 225 25.23 31.66 45.84
N LYS A 226 26.20 31.01 45.19
CA LYS A 226 26.28 29.54 45.14
C LYS A 226 26.54 28.92 46.50
N ALA A 227 27.19 29.61 47.45
CA ALA A 227 27.36 29.15 48.83
C ALA A 227 26.06 29.29 49.63
N ARG A 228 25.31 30.40 49.46
CA ARG A 228 23.94 30.54 49.98
C ARG A 228 23.01 29.49 49.38
N LYS A 229 22.90 29.44 48.05
CA LYS A 229 22.11 28.43 47.32
C LYS A 229 22.57 27.00 47.57
N ARG A 230 23.83 26.74 47.96
CA ARG A 230 24.25 25.41 48.47
C ARG A 230 23.76 25.14 49.88
N LYS A 231 23.86 26.08 50.82
CA LYS A 231 23.30 25.90 52.18
C LYS A 231 21.77 25.79 52.16
N GLU A 232 21.13 26.58 51.31
CA GLU A 232 19.69 26.61 51.07
C GLU A 232 19.23 25.36 50.32
N ALA A 233 19.96 24.89 49.29
CA ALA A 233 19.70 23.60 48.66
C ALA A 233 20.11 22.39 49.51
N GLU A 234 20.98 22.55 50.52
CA GLU A 234 21.29 21.51 51.51
C GLU A 234 20.21 21.43 52.59
N ALA A 235 19.70 22.57 53.06
CA ALA A 235 18.52 22.65 53.92
C ALA A 235 17.28 22.10 53.19
N ALA A 236 17.05 22.53 51.94
CA ALA A 236 16.00 21.99 51.09
C ALA A 236 16.26 20.53 50.69
N ARG A 237 17.52 20.06 50.58
CA ARG A 237 17.81 18.61 50.47
C ARG A 237 17.38 17.89 51.74
N LYS A 238 17.75 18.36 52.92
CA LYS A 238 17.42 17.72 54.21
C LYS A 238 15.90 17.74 54.46
N GLN A 239 15.21 18.80 54.06
CA GLN A 239 13.75 18.85 54.03
C GLN A 239 13.18 17.88 52.99
N ALA A 240 13.62 17.92 51.73
CA ALA A 240 13.14 17.01 50.67
C ALA A 240 13.57 15.54 50.85
N GLU A 241 14.56 15.26 51.70
CA GLU A 241 15.04 13.91 52.06
C GLU A 241 14.28 13.38 53.29
N ALA A 242 13.94 14.25 54.25
CA ALA A 242 12.95 13.95 55.29
C ALA A 242 11.53 13.81 54.69
N GLU A 243 11.18 14.61 53.69
CA GLU A 243 9.93 14.53 52.95
C GLU A 243 9.91 13.30 52.05
N LYS A 244 10.98 12.98 51.31
CA LYS A 244 11.09 11.69 50.62
C LYS A 244 11.12 10.50 51.57
N ALA A 245 11.61 10.64 52.80
CA ALA A 245 11.48 9.59 53.81
C ALA A 245 10.04 9.47 54.35
N ARG A 246 9.27 10.55 54.41
CA ARG A 246 7.82 10.52 54.69
C ARG A 246 7.05 9.93 53.52
N GLN A 247 7.20 10.46 52.31
CA GLN A 247 6.62 9.95 51.07
C GLN A 247 7.03 8.50 50.80
N HIS A 248 8.25 8.05 51.15
CA HIS A 248 8.62 6.63 51.07
C HIS A 248 7.93 5.79 52.14
N ARG A 249 7.74 6.29 53.38
CA ARG A 249 6.97 5.58 54.41
C ARG A 249 5.48 5.52 54.09
N GLU A 250 4.93 6.60 53.54
CA GLU A 250 3.55 6.71 53.07
C GLU A 250 3.33 5.86 51.81
N ALA A 251 4.26 5.87 50.85
CA ALA A 251 4.22 4.99 49.68
C ALA A 251 4.49 3.53 50.06
N GLU A 252 5.31 3.23 51.08
CA GLU A 252 5.50 1.86 51.58
C GLU A 252 4.27 1.38 52.37
N ALA A 253 3.61 2.26 53.12
CA ALA A 253 2.33 1.98 53.77
C ALA A 253 1.21 1.77 52.75
N ALA A 254 1.08 2.68 51.77
CA ALA A 254 0.12 2.57 50.67
C ALA A 254 0.42 1.37 49.77
N ARG A 255 1.69 1.02 49.53
CA ARG A 255 2.09 -0.20 48.81
C ARG A 255 1.79 -1.45 49.61
N LYS A 256 1.97 -1.45 50.94
CA LYS A 256 1.53 -2.55 51.82
C LYS A 256 0.01 -2.67 51.90
N GLN A 257 -0.72 -1.55 51.85
CA GLN A 257 -2.19 -1.55 51.74
C GLN A 257 -2.63 -2.09 50.38
N ALA A 258 -2.06 -1.60 49.27
CA ALA A 258 -2.34 -2.08 47.92
C ALA A 258 -1.90 -3.55 47.68
N GLU A 259 -0.82 -4.01 48.31
CA GLU A 259 -0.36 -5.40 48.26
C GLU A 259 -1.25 -6.31 49.14
N ALA A 260 -1.75 -5.81 50.28
CA ALA A 260 -2.78 -6.49 51.07
C ALA A 260 -4.16 -6.49 50.38
N GLU A 261 -4.49 -5.44 49.62
CA GLU A 261 -5.72 -5.33 48.84
C GLU A 261 -5.66 -6.21 47.59
N GLN A 262 -4.54 -6.21 46.85
CA GLN A 262 -4.30 -7.19 45.78
C GLN A 262 -4.26 -8.62 46.31
N ALA A 263 -3.79 -8.86 47.55
CA ALA A 263 -3.89 -10.17 48.19
C ALA A 263 -5.35 -10.52 48.59
N ARG A 264 -6.20 -9.55 48.92
CA ARG A 264 -7.65 -9.76 49.09
C ARG A 264 -8.33 -10.04 47.75
N GLN A 265 -8.14 -9.18 46.76
CA GLN A 265 -8.66 -9.34 45.39
C GLN A 265 -8.20 -10.68 44.77
N HIS A 266 -6.96 -11.12 45.00
CA HIS A 266 -6.49 -12.44 44.57
C HIS A 266 -7.20 -13.57 45.32
N ARG A 267 -7.42 -13.46 46.64
CA ARG A 267 -8.17 -14.46 47.41
C ARG A 267 -9.64 -14.52 47.01
N GLU A 268 -10.26 -13.38 46.73
CA GLU A 268 -11.63 -13.25 46.23
C GLU A 268 -11.75 -13.80 44.81
N ALA A 269 -10.81 -13.47 43.91
CA ALA A 269 -10.73 -14.06 42.57
C ALA A 269 -10.45 -15.57 42.60
N GLU A 270 -9.62 -16.05 43.52
CA GLU A 270 -9.36 -17.49 43.70
C GLU A 270 -10.60 -18.20 44.29
N ALA A 271 -11.32 -17.59 45.22
CA ALA A 271 -12.58 -18.09 45.75
C ALA A 271 -13.67 -18.13 44.66
N ALA A 272 -13.85 -17.05 43.90
CA ALA A 272 -14.76 -16.98 42.77
C ALA A 272 -14.40 -17.99 41.67
N ARG A 273 -13.10 -18.18 41.39
CA ARG A 273 -12.61 -19.21 40.45
C ARG A 273 -12.89 -20.62 40.96
N LYS A 274 -12.72 -20.90 42.25
CA LYS A 274 -13.10 -22.18 42.88
C LYS A 274 -14.62 -22.42 42.88
N GLN A 275 -15.42 -21.37 43.09
CA GLN A 275 -16.88 -21.45 42.96
C GLN A 275 -17.29 -21.75 41.51
N ALA A 276 -16.77 -21.02 40.52
CA ALA A 276 -17.06 -21.24 39.11
C ALA A 276 -16.53 -22.60 38.60
N GLU A 277 -15.45 -23.13 39.17
CA GLU A 277 -14.95 -24.47 38.87
C GLU A 277 -15.82 -25.57 39.51
N ALA A 278 -16.29 -25.36 40.75
CA ALA A 278 -17.25 -26.24 41.40
C ALA A 278 -18.63 -26.22 40.70
N GLU A 279 -19.07 -25.07 40.19
CA GLU A 279 -20.29 -24.93 39.40
C GLU A 279 -20.16 -25.65 38.05
N LYS A 280 -19.05 -25.45 37.33
CA LYS A 280 -18.75 -26.21 36.10
C LYS A 280 -18.64 -27.72 36.36
N ALA A 281 -18.20 -28.13 37.55
CA ALA A 281 -18.21 -29.53 37.96
C ALA A 281 -19.63 -30.06 38.26
N ARG A 282 -20.54 -29.23 38.79
CA ARG A 282 -21.97 -29.57 38.93
C ARG A 282 -22.66 -29.68 37.58
N GLN A 283 -22.55 -28.65 36.73
CA GLN A 283 -23.10 -28.64 35.37
C GLN A 283 -22.61 -29.84 34.54
N ARG A 284 -21.33 -30.25 34.69
CA ARG A 284 -20.82 -31.48 34.06
C ARG A 284 -21.45 -32.76 34.61
N ARG A 285 -21.67 -32.87 35.92
CA ARG A 285 -22.35 -34.03 36.54
C ARG A 285 -23.83 -34.10 36.16
N GLU A 286 -24.49 -32.95 36.07
CA GLU A 286 -25.88 -32.83 35.62
C GLU A 286 -26.01 -33.21 34.12
N ALA A 287 -25.11 -32.72 33.27
CA ALA A 287 -25.04 -33.12 31.86
C ALA A 287 -24.70 -34.61 31.67
N GLU A 288 -23.82 -35.19 32.50
CA GLU A 288 -23.50 -36.62 32.48
C GLU A 288 -24.69 -37.47 32.97
N ALA A 289 -25.42 -37.01 33.99
CA ALA A 289 -26.64 -37.67 34.47
C ALA A 289 -27.76 -37.62 33.42
N ALA A 290 -28.01 -36.45 32.81
CA ALA A 290 -28.97 -36.30 31.72
C ALA A 290 -28.61 -37.18 30.52
N ARG A 291 -27.31 -37.25 30.15
CA ARG A 291 -26.84 -38.14 29.08
C ARG A 291 -27.07 -39.63 29.41
N LYS A 292 -26.85 -40.05 30.66
CA LYS A 292 -27.14 -41.43 31.11
C LYS A 292 -28.63 -41.73 31.16
N GLN A 293 -29.49 -40.75 31.46
CA GLN A 293 -30.94 -40.90 31.37
C GLN A 293 -31.39 -41.05 29.91
N ALA A 294 -30.92 -40.19 29.00
CA ALA A 294 -31.21 -40.30 27.57
C ALA A 294 -30.71 -41.63 26.97
N GLU A 295 -29.51 -42.07 27.31
CA GLU A 295 -28.95 -43.37 26.86
C GLU A 295 -29.73 -44.57 27.42
N ALA A 296 -30.23 -44.48 28.66
CA ALA A 296 -31.12 -45.49 29.25
C ALA A 296 -32.53 -45.48 28.65
N GLU A 297 -33.05 -44.32 28.24
CA GLU A 297 -34.33 -44.18 27.55
C GLU A 297 -34.26 -44.71 26.11
N GLU A 298 -33.21 -44.35 25.36
CA GLU A 298 -32.97 -44.91 24.02
C GLU A 298 -32.79 -46.44 24.09
N ALA A 299 -32.13 -46.96 25.13
CA ALA A 299 -32.04 -48.39 25.38
C ALA A 299 -33.39 -49.06 25.72
N ARG A 300 -34.35 -48.34 26.32
CA ARG A 300 -35.74 -48.83 26.50
C ARG A 300 -36.49 -48.83 25.17
N GLN A 301 -36.50 -47.72 24.44
CA GLN A 301 -37.15 -47.60 23.14
C GLN A 301 -36.62 -48.65 22.14
N ARG A 302 -35.32 -48.94 22.13
CA ARG A 302 -34.72 -50.03 21.33
C ARG A 302 -35.23 -51.42 21.73
N ARG A 303 -35.41 -51.70 23.03
CA ARG A 303 -35.97 -52.98 23.53
C ARG A 303 -37.45 -53.12 23.20
N GLU A 304 -38.22 -52.04 23.31
CA GLU A 304 -39.64 -52.00 22.95
C GLU A 304 -39.83 -52.20 21.44
N ALA A 305 -39.00 -51.54 20.61
CA ALA A 305 -38.98 -51.76 19.16
C ALA A 305 -38.56 -53.19 18.79
N GLU A 306 -37.60 -53.80 19.49
CA GLU A 306 -37.22 -55.20 19.28
C GLU A 306 -38.33 -56.17 19.69
N ALA A 307 -39.02 -55.91 20.80
CA ALA A 307 -40.18 -56.68 21.24
C ALA A 307 -41.35 -56.59 20.24
N ALA A 308 -41.69 -55.38 19.79
CA ALA A 308 -42.71 -55.16 18.76
C ALA A 308 -42.34 -55.85 17.43
N ARG A 309 -41.06 -55.81 17.03
CA ARG A 309 -40.57 -56.52 15.84
C ARG A 309 -40.72 -58.04 15.98
N LYS A 310 -40.39 -58.62 17.14
CA LYS A 310 -40.59 -60.04 17.44
C LYS A 310 -42.07 -60.44 17.46
N GLN A 311 -42.96 -59.59 17.99
CA GLN A 311 -44.41 -59.81 17.91
C GLN A 311 -44.92 -59.79 16.47
N ALA A 312 -44.53 -58.79 15.67
CA ALA A 312 -44.92 -58.70 14.25
C ALA A 312 -44.35 -59.85 13.40
N GLU A 313 -43.18 -60.39 13.75
CA GLU A 313 -42.60 -61.58 13.11
C GLU A 313 -43.33 -62.87 13.52
N ALA A 314 -43.71 -63.02 14.80
CA ALA A 314 -44.54 -64.11 15.26
C ALA A 314 -45.97 -64.08 14.66
N GLU A 315 -46.55 -62.89 14.47
CA GLU A 315 -47.84 -62.72 13.78
C GLU A 315 -47.74 -63.10 12.30
N LYS A 316 -46.67 -62.68 11.60
CA LYS A 316 -46.38 -63.11 10.22
C LYS A 316 -46.13 -64.62 10.13
N ALA A 317 -45.52 -65.23 11.15
CA ALA A 317 -45.35 -66.68 11.23
C ALA A 317 -46.69 -67.41 11.45
N ARG A 318 -47.61 -66.88 12.27
CA ARG A 318 -48.99 -67.38 12.38
C ARG A 318 -49.74 -67.29 11.05
N LYS A 319 -49.78 -66.10 10.44
CA LYS A 319 -50.45 -65.87 9.15
C LYS A 319 -49.89 -66.74 8.02
N ARG A 320 -48.58 -67.04 8.03
CA ARG A 320 -47.97 -68.04 7.12
C ARG A 320 -48.45 -69.46 7.39
N LYS A 321 -48.54 -69.90 8.65
CA LYS A 321 -49.06 -71.22 9.01
C LYS A 321 -50.56 -71.36 8.68
N GLU A 322 -51.34 -70.31 8.92
CA GLU A 322 -52.76 -70.25 8.56
C GLU A 322 -52.94 -70.35 7.03
N ALA A 323 -52.15 -69.61 6.25
CA ALA A 323 -52.16 -69.72 4.79
C ALA A 323 -51.65 -71.08 4.29
N GLU A 324 -50.69 -71.70 4.97
CA GLU A 324 -50.22 -73.06 4.66
C GLU A 324 -51.31 -74.11 4.94
N THR A 325 -52.04 -73.99 6.05
CA THR A 325 -53.19 -74.87 6.33
C THR A 325 -54.34 -74.66 5.34
N ALA A 326 -54.64 -73.42 4.96
CA ALA A 326 -55.64 -73.13 3.93
C ALA A 326 -55.22 -73.69 2.56
N ARG A 327 -53.93 -73.57 2.20
CA ARG A 327 -53.39 -74.15 0.97
C ARG A 327 -53.46 -75.68 0.98
N LYS A 328 -53.12 -76.32 2.10
CA LYS A 328 -53.25 -77.78 2.28
C LYS A 328 -54.71 -78.26 2.25
N GLN A 329 -55.66 -77.45 2.71
CA GLN A 329 -57.09 -77.73 2.57
C GLN A 329 -57.56 -77.61 1.11
N ALA A 330 -57.16 -76.55 0.40
CA ALA A 330 -57.45 -76.39 -1.03
C ALA A 330 -56.82 -77.51 -1.88
N GLU A 331 -55.57 -77.87 -1.61
CA GLU A 331 -54.85 -78.95 -2.29
C GLU A 331 -55.47 -80.33 -1.97
N ALA A 332 -56.03 -80.53 -0.77
CA ALA A 332 -56.83 -81.71 -0.44
C ALA A 332 -58.22 -81.72 -1.11
N GLU A 333 -58.81 -80.55 -1.37
CA GLU A 333 -60.07 -80.40 -2.11
C GLU A 333 -59.86 -80.65 -3.61
N GLU A 334 -58.80 -80.12 -4.20
CA GLU A 334 -58.39 -80.44 -5.58
C GLU A 334 -58.00 -81.92 -5.71
N ALA A 335 -57.31 -82.50 -4.72
CA ALA A 335 -57.04 -83.94 -4.70
C ALA A 335 -58.30 -84.81 -4.53
N ARG A 336 -59.37 -84.30 -3.91
CA ARG A 336 -60.69 -84.95 -3.91
C ARG A 336 -61.33 -84.87 -5.29
N LYS A 337 -61.42 -83.67 -5.88
CA LYS A 337 -61.97 -83.45 -7.22
C LYS A 337 -61.21 -84.25 -8.30
N HIS A 338 -59.89 -84.36 -8.18
CA HIS A 338 -59.07 -85.22 -9.05
C HIS A 338 -59.39 -86.71 -8.84
N LYS A 339 -59.64 -87.17 -7.60
CA LYS A 339 -60.04 -88.56 -7.34
C LYS A 339 -61.45 -88.88 -7.83
N GLU A 340 -62.39 -87.94 -7.74
CA GLU A 340 -63.72 -88.08 -8.36
C GLU A 340 -63.63 -88.08 -9.89
N ALA A 341 -62.84 -87.17 -10.49
CA ALA A 341 -62.59 -87.14 -11.92
C ALA A 341 -61.84 -88.40 -12.42
N GLU A 342 -60.93 -88.95 -11.61
CA GLU A 342 -60.20 -90.19 -11.90
C GLU A 342 -61.10 -91.43 -11.71
N ALA A 343 -62.03 -91.43 -10.75
CA ALA A 343 -63.05 -92.47 -10.62
C ALA A 343 -64.00 -92.46 -11.83
N ALA A 344 -64.54 -91.30 -12.20
CA ALA A 344 -65.37 -91.14 -13.41
C ALA A 344 -64.59 -91.52 -14.69
N ARG A 345 -63.29 -91.18 -14.77
CA ARG A 345 -62.42 -91.65 -15.87
C ARG A 345 -62.23 -93.15 -15.86
N LYS A 346 -62.12 -93.80 -14.70
CA LYS A 346 -61.98 -95.26 -14.60
C LYS A 346 -63.27 -96.00 -14.92
N GLU A 347 -64.43 -95.47 -14.56
CA GLU A 347 -65.72 -95.99 -15.00
C GLU A 347 -65.85 -95.88 -16.53
N ALA A 348 -65.57 -94.69 -17.11
CA ALA A 348 -65.52 -94.49 -18.55
C ALA A 348 -64.47 -95.39 -19.25
N GLU A 349 -63.30 -95.60 -18.64
CA GLU A 349 -62.25 -96.48 -19.16
C GLU A 349 -62.65 -97.97 -19.06
N THR A 350 -63.40 -98.38 -18.04
CA THR A 350 -63.95 -99.75 -17.99
C THR A 350 -65.01 -99.98 -19.06
N ALA A 351 -65.86 -98.99 -19.35
CA ALA A 351 -66.80 -99.04 -20.47
C ALA A 351 -66.05 -99.09 -21.82
N HIS A 352 -65.03 -98.25 -22.00
CA HIS A 352 -64.17 -98.24 -23.20
C HIS A 352 -63.44 -99.58 -23.38
N ARG A 353 -62.86 -100.14 -22.32
CA ARG A 353 -62.17 -101.44 -22.36
C ARG A 353 -63.12 -102.62 -22.57
N GLN A 354 -64.39 -102.53 -22.16
CA GLN A 354 -65.40 -103.54 -22.53
C GLN A 354 -65.76 -103.48 -24.03
N ALA A 355 -65.85 -102.28 -24.62
CA ALA A 355 -65.98 -102.14 -26.07
C ALA A 355 -64.72 -102.63 -26.83
N GLU A 356 -63.53 -102.16 -26.42
CA GLU A 356 -62.27 -102.55 -27.03
C GLU A 356 -61.94 -104.04 -26.86
N THR A 357 -62.36 -104.72 -25.79
CA THR A 357 -62.11 -106.18 -25.69
C THR A 357 -63.02 -107.01 -26.60
N ALA A 358 -64.19 -106.49 -26.99
CA ALA A 358 -65.01 -107.08 -28.05
C ALA A 358 -64.35 -106.90 -29.44
N GLU A 359 -63.72 -105.76 -29.71
CA GLU A 359 -63.04 -105.50 -30.99
C GLU A 359 -61.62 -106.11 -31.07
N ALA A 360 -60.87 -106.13 -29.97
CA ALA A 360 -59.56 -106.78 -29.87
C ALA A 360 -59.64 -108.31 -30.01
N ARG A 361 -60.78 -108.93 -29.68
CA ARG A 361 -61.05 -110.33 -30.05
C ARG A 361 -61.09 -110.55 -31.57
N LYS A 362 -61.40 -109.53 -32.38
CA LYS A 362 -61.32 -109.58 -33.85
C LYS A 362 -59.92 -109.22 -34.39
N ARG A 363 -59.10 -108.47 -33.64
CA ARG A 363 -57.75 -108.05 -34.09
C ARG A 363 -56.57 -108.89 -33.56
N LYS A 364 -56.74 -109.70 -32.52
CA LYS A 364 -55.69 -110.63 -32.03
C LYS A 364 -55.33 -111.79 -32.98
N ALA A 365 -55.91 -111.83 -34.18
CA ALA A 365 -55.51 -112.72 -35.26
C ALA A 365 -54.26 -112.25 -36.06
N ALA A 366 -53.76 -111.03 -35.83
CA ALA A 366 -52.65 -110.45 -36.60
C ALA A 366 -51.48 -109.94 -35.73
N ILE A 367 -50.30 -110.54 -35.93
CA ILE A 367 -48.95 -109.91 -35.95
C ILE A 367 -48.61 -108.99 -34.74
N ALA A 368 -47.90 -109.37 -33.68
CA ALA A 368 -46.62 -110.11 -33.51
C ALA A 368 -45.32 -109.30 -33.80
N ALA A 369 -44.51 -109.11 -32.72
CA ALA A 369 -43.05 -108.83 -32.64
C ALA A 369 -42.46 -107.39 -32.50
N ARG A 370 -41.89 -107.11 -31.29
CA ARG A 370 -40.68 -106.28 -30.93
C ARG A 370 -40.67 -104.73 -31.17
N GLY A 371 -40.02 -103.85 -30.38
CA GLY A 371 -39.62 -103.88 -28.95
C GLY A 371 -38.36 -103.04 -28.48
N ARG A 372 -38.56 -101.96 -27.66
CA ARG A 372 -37.59 -101.24 -26.71
C ARG A 372 -36.38 -100.47 -27.32
N ALA A 373 -35.67 -99.45 -26.74
CA ALA A 373 -35.74 -98.46 -25.61
C ALA A 373 -34.73 -97.27 -25.92
N THR A 374 -34.15 -96.31 -25.13
CA THR A 374 -33.91 -95.91 -23.68
C THR A 374 -33.51 -94.38 -23.57
N PRO A 375 -33.40 -93.71 -22.37
CA PRO A 375 -33.27 -92.22 -22.23
C PRO A 375 -32.09 -91.60 -21.39
N GLN A 376 -31.94 -90.24 -21.45
CA GLN A 376 -31.38 -89.14 -20.55
C GLN A 376 -30.67 -89.42 -19.18
N ALA A 377 -29.91 -88.51 -18.50
CA ALA A 377 -29.58 -87.05 -18.60
C ALA A 377 -28.28 -86.67 -17.80
N ASP A 378 -27.76 -85.43 -17.89
CA ASP A 378 -26.63 -84.90 -17.07
C ASP A 378 -26.54 -83.34 -17.05
N ILE A 379 -26.29 -82.67 -15.90
CA ILE A 379 -25.97 -81.21 -15.75
C ILE A 379 -25.16 -80.92 -14.43
N ASP A 380 -24.26 -79.92 -14.50
CA ASP A 380 -23.53 -79.18 -13.44
C ASP A 380 -22.63 -79.94 -12.43
N ASN A 381 -21.30 -79.78 -12.59
CA ASN A 381 -20.30 -80.32 -11.67
C ASN A 381 -18.97 -79.53 -11.67
N SER A 382 -18.97 -78.29 -11.14
CA SER A 382 -17.81 -77.38 -11.18
C SER A 382 -17.35 -76.79 -9.83
N ALA A 383 -18.11 -76.99 -8.73
CA ALA A 383 -17.77 -76.43 -7.41
C ALA A 383 -16.98 -77.40 -6.49
N VAL A 384 -16.87 -78.68 -6.85
CA VAL A 384 -16.34 -79.74 -5.97
C VAL A 384 -14.83 -79.97 -6.12
N LEU A 385 -14.22 -79.51 -7.21
CA LEU A 385 -12.84 -79.85 -7.58
C LEU A 385 -11.75 -78.97 -6.93
N GLU A 386 -12.05 -77.71 -6.57
CA GLU A 386 -11.03 -76.81 -5.99
C GLU A 386 -10.70 -77.14 -4.53
N GLU A 387 -11.70 -77.54 -3.72
CA GLU A 387 -11.51 -77.86 -2.30
C GLU A 387 -10.66 -79.14 -2.11
N GLN A 388 -10.81 -80.13 -3.00
CA GLN A 388 -10.05 -81.38 -2.97
C GLN A 388 -8.56 -81.17 -3.33
N ALA A 389 -8.24 -80.22 -4.21
CA ALA A 389 -6.86 -79.94 -4.62
C ALA A 389 -6.01 -79.37 -3.46
N ILE A 390 -6.58 -78.50 -2.63
CA ILE A 390 -5.89 -77.85 -1.51
C ILE A 390 -5.60 -78.87 -0.40
N HIS A 391 -6.55 -79.76 -0.09
CA HIS A 391 -6.38 -80.79 0.93
C HIS A 391 -5.32 -81.85 0.57
N ALA A 392 -5.18 -82.16 -0.73
CA ALA A 392 -4.15 -83.09 -1.21
C ALA A 392 -2.72 -82.52 -1.03
N GLY A 393 -2.52 -81.24 -1.33
CA GLY A 393 -1.20 -80.58 -1.20
C GLY A 393 -0.67 -80.52 0.23
N ALA A 394 -1.56 -80.38 1.23
CA ALA A 394 -1.18 -80.30 2.64
C ALA A 394 -0.69 -81.64 3.23
N LEU A 395 -1.17 -82.77 2.71
CA LEU A 395 -0.77 -84.10 3.19
C LEU A 395 0.60 -84.56 2.63
N ALA A 396 0.94 -84.16 1.41
CA ALA A 396 2.18 -84.58 0.73
C ALA A 396 3.49 -84.07 1.37
N LEU A 397 3.42 -83.09 2.27
CA LEU A 397 4.59 -82.45 2.90
C LEU A 397 4.92 -82.96 4.31
N ARG A 398 4.19 -83.96 4.84
CA ARG A 398 4.33 -84.40 6.24
C ARG A 398 5.41 -85.47 6.46
N ASP A 399 5.65 -86.35 5.48
CA ASP A 399 6.46 -87.58 5.66
C ASP A 399 7.71 -87.66 4.76
N THR A 400 8.56 -86.62 4.74
CA THR A 400 9.90 -86.67 4.08
C THR A 400 11.05 -86.34 5.02
N SER A 401 11.36 -87.26 5.93
CA SER A 401 12.53 -87.14 6.82
C SER A 401 13.87 -87.38 6.10
N ARG A 402 14.91 -86.62 6.49
CA ARG A 402 16.33 -86.70 6.05
C ARG A 402 16.65 -86.37 4.58
N LEU A 403 16.86 -85.08 4.28
CA LEU A 403 17.68 -84.66 3.14
C LEU A 403 19.17 -84.62 3.51
N LYS A 404 20.01 -85.40 2.79
CA LYS A 404 21.48 -85.32 2.88
C LYS A 404 21.98 -83.98 2.34
N ARG A 405 22.94 -83.35 3.02
CA ARG A 405 23.57 -82.08 2.60
C ARG A 405 24.58 -82.29 1.46
N ALA A 406 24.07 -82.57 0.26
CA ALA A 406 24.89 -82.69 -0.96
C ALA A 406 25.26 -81.31 -1.53
N ARG A 407 26.53 -81.12 -1.92
CA ARG A 407 26.97 -79.97 -2.72
C ARG A 407 26.70 -80.26 -4.20
N SER A 408 25.53 -79.89 -4.71
CA SER A 408 25.27 -79.87 -6.17
C SER A 408 25.98 -78.68 -6.82
N GLY A 409 26.99 -78.95 -7.64
CA GLY A 409 27.68 -77.92 -8.41
C GLY A 409 26.85 -77.43 -9.59
N VAL A 410 26.05 -76.38 -9.39
CA VAL A 410 25.31 -75.71 -10.48
C VAL A 410 26.22 -74.68 -11.15
N THR A 411 26.58 -74.93 -12.42
CA THR A 411 27.47 -74.07 -13.22
C THR A 411 26.75 -72.85 -13.78
N SER A 412 26.41 -71.90 -12.92
CA SER A 412 25.93 -70.59 -13.37
C SER A 412 27.02 -69.85 -14.16
N ARG A 413 26.67 -69.28 -15.32
CA ARG A 413 27.55 -68.37 -16.11
C ARG A 413 27.64 -66.98 -15.47
N LEU A 414 27.95 -66.94 -14.18
CA LEU A 414 28.23 -65.74 -13.37
C LEU A 414 29.57 -65.95 -12.65
N GLY A 415 30.60 -66.24 -13.46
CA GLY A 415 31.98 -66.28 -13.00
C GLY A 415 32.44 -64.87 -12.65
N LEU A 416 32.30 -64.48 -11.38
CA LEU A 416 33.08 -63.39 -10.81
C LEU A 416 34.56 -63.81 -10.88
N SER A 417 35.30 -63.24 -11.84
CA SER A 417 36.71 -63.51 -12.02
C SER A 417 37.46 -63.25 -10.72
N ARG A 418 37.90 -64.33 -10.06
CA ARG A 418 38.76 -64.25 -8.88
C ARG A 418 40.06 -63.58 -9.32
N ARG A 419 40.25 -62.33 -8.91
CA ARG A 419 41.34 -61.45 -9.30
C ARG A 419 42.67 -62.19 -9.22
N GLY A 420 43.30 -62.41 -10.37
CA GLY A 420 44.68 -62.88 -10.43
C GLY A 420 45.61 -61.83 -9.85
N GLU A 421 46.76 -62.27 -9.37
CA GLU A 421 47.85 -61.39 -8.96
C GLU A 421 48.54 -60.77 -10.19
N ASP A 422 49.38 -59.77 -9.96
CA ASP A 422 50.13 -58.98 -10.95
C ASP A 422 49.34 -58.21 -12.02
N GLN A 423 48.94 -56.99 -11.65
CA GLN A 423 49.55 -55.82 -12.29
C GLN A 423 49.57 -54.58 -11.38
N ASP A 424 50.67 -53.83 -11.40
CA ASP A 424 50.91 -52.65 -10.57
C ASP A 424 49.96 -51.50 -10.94
N GLN A 425 48.94 -51.29 -10.10
CA GLN A 425 48.10 -50.10 -10.16
C GLN A 425 47.99 -49.42 -8.79
N ARG A 426 48.52 -48.19 -8.72
CA ARG A 426 48.47 -47.31 -7.54
C ARG A 426 47.06 -46.77 -7.33
N GLY A 427 46.17 -47.62 -6.84
CA GLY A 427 44.77 -47.29 -6.56
C GLY A 427 44.66 -46.02 -5.71
N HIS A 428 44.15 -44.95 -6.32
CA HIS A 428 43.91 -43.69 -5.63
C HIS A 428 42.90 -43.92 -4.50
N ARG A 429 43.35 -43.87 -3.23
CA ARG A 429 42.41 -43.77 -2.11
C ARG A 429 41.58 -42.50 -2.30
N PRO A 430 40.25 -42.58 -2.41
CA PRO A 430 39.44 -41.40 -2.67
C PRO A 430 39.53 -40.41 -1.49
N PRO A 431 39.53 -39.11 -1.75
CA PRO A 431 39.77 -38.09 -0.73
C PRO A 431 38.74 -38.10 0.39
N ALA A 432 39.15 -37.74 1.60
CA ALA A 432 38.29 -37.77 2.78
C ALA A 432 37.02 -36.90 2.59
N GLY A 433 35.85 -37.53 2.69
CA GLY A 433 34.56 -36.88 2.43
C GLY A 433 34.06 -36.97 0.99
N SER A 434 34.70 -37.75 0.11
CA SER A 434 34.13 -38.20 -1.17
C SER A 434 32.82 -38.98 -0.95
N PRO A 435 31.86 -38.95 -1.90
CA PRO A 435 30.62 -39.69 -1.78
C PRO A 435 30.83 -41.18 -2.12
N ASN A 436 30.00 -42.06 -1.56
CA ASN A 436 29.98 -43.47 -1.94
C ASN A 436 29.27 -43.63 -3.32
N PRO A 437 29.97 -44.08 -4.38
CA PRO A 437 29.39 -44.27 -5.72
C PRO A 437 28.05 -45.01 -5.73
N TYR A 438 27.95 -46.12 -4.99
CA TYR A 438 26.81 -47.03 -4.98
C TYR A 438 25.59 -46.51 -4.21
N ARG A 439 25.71 -45.35 -3.55
CA ARG A 439 24.59 -44.65 -2.90
C ARG A 439 23.99 -43.56 -3.79
N LEU A 440 24.68 -43.15 -4.86
CA LEU A 440 24.27 -42.01 -5.69
C LEU A 440 23.07 -42.35 -6.58
N LEU A 441 22.15 -41.40 -6.72
CA LEU A 441 20.91 -41.56 -7.47
C LEU A 441 21.08 -41.05 -8.92
N PRO A 442 20.90 -41.89 -9.95
CA PRO A 442 21.03 -41.44 -11.34
C PRO A 442 19.93 -40.45 -11.70
N PHE A 443 20.28 -39.35 -12.37
CA PHE A 443 19.26 -38.48 -12.97
C PHE A 443 18.44 -39.24 -14.03
N ARG A 444 17.11 -39.34 -13.86
CA ARG A 444 16.20 -40.11 -14.72
C ARG A 444 15.33 -39.23 -15.62
N HIS A 445 15.30 -39.53 -16.92
CA HIS A 445 14.48 -38.82 -17.92
C HIS A 445 12.99 -39.22 -17.87
N SER A 446 12.30 -38.88 -16.78
CA SER A 446 10.91 -39.26 -16.51
C SER A 446 9.87 -38.47 -17.34
N LYS A 447 8.61 -38.97 -17.37
CA LYS A 447 7.45 -38.26 -17.95
C LYS A 447 7.25 -36.85 -17.36
N HIS A 448 7.66 -36.63 -16.11
CA HIS A 448 7.66 -35.30 -15.49
C HIS A 448 8.76 -34.39 -16.04
N VAL A 449 9.95 -34.91 -16.35
CA VAL A 449 11.04 -34.14 -16.97
C VAL A 449 10.66 -33.74 -18.40
N LYS A 450 10.02 -34.65 -19.16
CA LYS A 450 9.51 -34.35 -20.52
C LYS A 450 8.49 -33.21 -20.51
N THR A 451 7.41 -33.35 -19.76
CA THR A 451 6.27 -32.40 -19.74
C THR A 451 6.50 -31.11 -18.92
N ARG A 452 7.74 -30.79 -18.50
CA ARG A 452 8.00 -29.68 -17.55
C ARG A 452 7.85 -28.29 -18.17
N ALA A 453 8.15 -28.14 -19.46
CA ALA A 453 8.04 -26.86 -20.17
C ALA A 453 6.56 -26.47 -20.38
N GLU A 454 5.76 -27.41 -20.89
CA GLU A 454 4.31 -27.26 -21.11
C GLU A 454 3.58 -26.95 -19.80
N ARG A 455 3.87 -27.72 -18.74
CA ARG A 455 3.27 -27.49 -17.41
C ARG A 455 3.68 -26.15 -16.80
N ALA A 456 4.86 -25.62 -17.11
CA ALA A 456 5.27 -24.27 -16.72
C ALA A 456 4.53 -23.21 -17.56
N GLN A 457 4.41 -23.38 -18.89
CA GLN A 457 3.66 -22.47 -19.77
C GLN A 457 2.17 -22.38 -19.38
N HIS A 458 1.54 -23.51 -19.05
CA HIS A 458 0.17 -23.55 -18.53
C HIS A 458 0.03 -22.83 -17.18
N LYS A 459 0.99 -23.02 -16.25
CA LYS A 459 1.02 -22.30 -14.97
C LYS A 459 1.26 -20.79 -15.14
N SER A 460 2.07 -20.37 -16.12
CA SER A 460 2.25 -18.96 -16.45
C SER A 460 0.95 -18.31 -16.90
N ARG A 461 0.20 -18.94 -17.82
CA ARG A 461 -1.14 -18.47 -18.22
C ARG A 461 -2.07 -18.28 -17.02
N LYS A 462 -2.12 -19.26 -16.09
CA LYS A 462 -2.93 -19.12 -14.85
C LYS A 462 -2.48 -17.95 -13.97
N GLY A 463 -1.18 -17.76 -13.76
CA GLY A 463 -0.65 -16.61 -13.01
C GLY A 463 -0.98 -15.27 -13.66
N MET A 464 -0.94 -15.19 -15.00
CA MET A 464 -1.28 -13.97 -15.75
C MET A 464 -2.77 -13.62 -15.63
N VAL A 465 -3.67 -14.61 -15.67
CA VAL A 465 -5.11 -14.41 -15.42
C VAL A 465 -5.35 -13.90 -13.99
N ILE A 466 -4.74 -14.53 -12.98
CA ILE A 466 -4.88 -14.11 -11.58
C ILE A 466 -4.37 -12.67 -11.38
N GLY A 467 -3.19 -12.33 -11.92
CA GLY A 467 -2.64 -10.97 -11.85
C GLY A 467 -3.50 -9.93 -12.56
N GLY A 468 -4.08 -10.27 -13.72
CA GLY A 468 -4.99 -9.40 -14.48
C GLY A 468 -6.33 -9.16 -13.78
N VAL A 469 -6.95 -10.20 -13.22
CA VAL A 469 -8.19 -10.08 -12.44
C VAL A 469 -7.97 -9.25 -11.17
N ALA A 470 -6.85 -9.46 -10.47
CA ALA A 470 -6.50 -8.66 -9.30
C ALA A 470 -6.21 -7.18 -9.67
N LEU A 471 -5.54 -6.91 -10.79
CA LEU A 471 -5.36 -5.54 -11.29
C LEU A 471 -6.70 -4.86 -11.62
N ALA A 472 -7.62 -5.54 -12.29
CA ALA A 472 -8.95 -5.01 -12.59
C ALA A 472 -9.74 -4.69 -11.31
N ALA A 473 -9.72 -5.60 -10.34
CA ALA A 473 -10.34 -5.38 -9.03
C ALA A 473 -9.69 -4.21 -8.26
N LEU A 474 -8.35 -4.08 -8.30
CA LEU A 474 -7.63 -2.98 -7.66
C LEU A 474 -8.04 -1.62 -8.24
N LEU A 475 -8.17 -1.52 -9.56
CA LEU A 475 -8.59 -0.28 -10.23
C LEU A 475 -10.05 0.08 -9.91
N MET A 476 -10.96 -0.90 -9.88
CA MET A 476 -12.35 -0.69 -9.47
C MET A 476 -12.47 -0.24 -8.01
N LEU A 477 -11.69 -0.85 -7.11
CA LEU A 477 -11.68 -0.51 -5.69
C LEU A 477 -11.04 0.86 -5.42
N LEU A 478 -9.96 1.21 -6.14
CA LEU A 478 -9.37 2.55 -6.09
C LEU A 478 -10.36 3.63 -6.57
N GLY A 479 -11.05 3.38 -7.69
CA GLY A 479 -12.10 4.28 -8.18
C GLY A 479 -13.21 4.47 -7.13
N ARG A 480 -13.74 3.37 -6.57
CA ARG A 480 -14.78 3.44 -5.54
C ARG A 480 -14.30 4.07 -4.23
N PHE A 481 -13.03 3.93 -3.86
CA PHE A 481 -12.44 4.59 -2.69
C PHE A 481 -12.32 6.11 -2.89
N ILE A 482 -12.06 6.57 -4.12
CA ILE A 482 -11.98 8.01 -4.45
C ILE A 482 -13.38 8.62 -4.60
N SER A 483 -14.35 7.87 -5.13
CA SER A 483 -15.74 8.35 -5.33
C SER A 483 -16.66 8.23 -4.11
N LEU A 484 -16.18 7.67 -3.00
CA LEU A 484 -16.91 7.63 -1.73
C LEU A 484 -16.33 8.68 -0.79
N GLU A 485 -16.90 9.89 -0.82
CA GLU A 485 -16.70 10.86 0.25
C GLU A 485 -17.35 10.31 1.53
N PRO A 486 -16.59 9.99 2.59
CA PRO A 486 -17.18 9.65 3.87
C PRO A 486 -17.82 10.92 4.47
N PRO A 487 -18.90 10.80 5.26
CA PRO A 487 -19.43 11.95 5.98
C PRO A 487 -18.33 12.59 6.84
N PRO A 488 -18.27 13.93 6.93
CA PRO A 488 -17.24 14.63 7.68
C PRO A 488 -17.23 14.14 9.14
N PRO A 489 -16.05 13.98 9.76
CA PRO A 489 -15.99 13.56 11.15
C PRO A 489 -16.58 14.66 12.03
N VAL A 490 -17.48 14.30 12.95
CA VAL A 490 -17.82 15.18 14.08
C VAL A 490 -16.56 15.32 14.92
N THR A 491 -15.93 16.49 14.85
CA THR A 491 -14.65 16.83 15.48
C THR A 491 -14.80 17.69 16.73
N GLY A 492 -15.95 18.37 16.89
CA GLY A 492 -16.18 19.31 17.98
C GLY A 492 -17.49 20.08 17.85
N THR A 493 -17.55 21.21 18.53
CA THR A 493 -18.69 22.14 18.54
C THR A 493 -18.74 22.93 17.24
N GLU A 494 -19.78 22.74 16.43
CA GLU A 494 -20.01 23.50 15.21
C GLU A 494 -20.68 24.86 15.49
N ALA A 495 -21.64 24.88 16.43
CA ALA A 495 -22.29 26.09 16.90
C ALA A 495 -22.76 25.97 18.35
N LEU A 496 -22.90 27.10 19.04
CA LEU A 496 -23.54 27.23 20.35
C LEU A 496 -24.72 28.19 20.27
N ALA A 497 -25.83 27.87 20.94
CA ALA A 497 -26.98 28.76 21.11
C ALA A 497 -27.53 28.68 22.54
N THR A 498 -27.96 29.82 23.08
CA THR A 498 -28.40 29.97 24.48
C THR A 498 -29.82 30.49 24.56
N ALA A 499 -30.69 29.76 25.24
CA ALA A 499 -32.08 30.15 25.45
C ALA A 499 -32.21 31.23 26.54
N PRO A 500 -33.26 32.07 26.52
CA PRO A 500 -33.52 33.05 27.58
C PRO A 500 -33.59 32.46 29.01
N GLY A 501 -34.00 31.19 29.14
CA GLY A 501 -34.01 30.45 30.41
C GLY A 501 -32.64 29.92 30.87
N GLY A 502 -31.55 30.19 30.14
CA GLY A 502 -30.20 29.72 30.46
C GLY A 502 -29.85 28.31 29.96
N ARG A 503 -30.77 27.58 29.32
CA ARG A 503 -30.48 26.31 28.62
C ARG A 503 -29.50 26.58 27.47
N LEU A 504 -28.47 25.75 27.33
CA LEU A 504 -27.45 25.83 26.29
C LEU A 504 -27.65 24.67 25.29
N VAL A 505 -27.47 24.94 24.00
CA VAL A 505 -27.52 23.93 22.93
C VAL A 505 -26.21 23.95 22.16
N ILE A 506 -25.61 22.77 22.00
CA ILE A 506 -24.39 22.54 21.23
C ILE A 506 -24.76 21.79 19.93
N LEU A 507 -24.45 22.35 18.77
CA LEU A 507 -24.53 21.66 17.48
C LEU A 507 -23.22 20.89 17.24
N ALA A 508 -23.33 19.61 16.89
CA ALA A 508 -22.20 18.73 16.61
C ALA A 508 -22.49 17.81 15.41
N GLY A 509 -22.47 18.36 14.20
CA GLY A 509 -23.01 17.70 13.01
C GLY A 509 -24.54 17.59 13.12
N GLU A 510 -25.11 16.42 12.81
CA GLU A 510 -26.56 16.19 12.82
C GLU A 510 -27.18 16.03 14.23
N GLN A 511 -26.51 16.49 15.30
CA GLN A 511 -27.02 16.34 16.68
C GLN A 511 -26.94 17.64 17.49
N LEU A 512 -27.99 17.87 18.28
CA LEU A 512 -28.14 18.96 19.23
C LEU A 512 -28.01 18.41 20.65
N LEU A 513 -26.99 18.87 21.38
CA LEU A 513 -26.71 18.46 22.75
C LEU A 513 -27.22 19.55 23.69
N LEU A 514 -28.35 19.29 24.34
CA LEU A 514 -29.00 20.21 25.28
C LEU A 514 -28.33 20.08 26.65
N HIS A 515 -28.01 21.22 27.24
CA HIS A 515 -27.41 21.34 28.56
C HIS A 515 -28.21 22.34 29.40
N ASP A 516 -28.28 22.10 30.71
CA ASP A 516 -28.95 22.97 31.67
C ASP A 516 -28.18 24.29 31.90
N ARG A 517 -28.73 25.17 32.76
CA ARG A 517 -28.12 26.45 33.16
C ARG A 517 -26.82 26.34 33.97
N ALA A 518 -26.44 25.15 34.43
CA ALA A 518 -25.14 24.87 35.06
C ALA A 518 -24.14 24.22 34.09
N GLY A 519 -24.59 23.79 32.90
CA GLY A 519 -23.78 23.11 31.89
C GLY A 519 -23.81 21.59 32.01
N VAL A 520 -24.74 21.03 32.78
CA VAL A 520 -24.97 19.58 32.88
C VAL A 520 -25.74 19.12 31.64
N PRO A 521 -25.33 18.04 30.95
CA PRO A 521 -26.10 17.51 29.82
C PRO A 521 -27.49 17.04 30.27
N ASP A 522 -28.51 17.45 29.51
CA ASP A 522 -29.94 17.24 29.77
C ASP A 522 -30.51 16.21 28.78
N GLN A 523 -30.32 16.48 27.48
CA GLN A 523 -30.83 15.64 26.39
C GLN A 523 -29.93 15.70 25.16
N THR A 524 -29.93 14.65 24.33
CA THR A 524 -29.42 14.70 22.95
C THR A 524 -30.58 14.51 21.99
N LEU A 525 -30.73 15.41 21.03
CA LEU A 525 -31.71 15.33 19.94
C LEU A 525 -30.96 15.16 18.61
N ASP A 526 -31.42 14.21 17.81
CA ASP A 526 -30.91 13.98 16.45
C ASP A 526 -31.71 14.81 15.44
N ALA A 527 -31.06 15.34 14.40
CA ALA A 527 -31.73 16.12 13.34
C ALA A 527 -32.92 15.35 12.74
N ALA A 528 -32.77 14.03 12.55
CA ALA A 528 -33.84 13.20 12.01
C ALA A 528 -35.06 13.12 12.93
N ALA A 529 -34.88 13.23 14.26
CA ALA A 529 -35.99 13.27 15.21
C ALA A 529 -36.78 14.61 15.15
N LEU A 530 -36.14 15.68 14.67
CA LEU A 530 -36.75 16.98 14.41
C LEU A 530 -37.38 17.10 13.00
N GLY A 531 -37.28 16.06 12.18
CA GLY A 531 -37.66 16.09 10.76
C GLY A 531 -36.65 16.79 9.85
N LEU A 532 -35.41 17.00 10.30
CA LEU A 532 -34.36 17.76 9.62
C LEU A 532 -33.15 16.90 9.23
N ALA A 533 -32.32 17.44 8.33
CA ALA A 533 -31.00 16.94 8.00
C ALA A 533 -30.10 18.07 7.49
N GLN A 534 -28.78 17.89 7.52
CA GLN A 534 -27.78 18.89 7.14
C GLN A 534 -27.97 20.21 7.90
N LEU A 535 -28.08 20.09 9.23
CA LEU A 535 -28.09 21.25 10.14
C LEU A 535 -26.84 22.12 9.91
N SER A 536 -26.97 23.42 10.10
CA SER A 536 -25.82 24.34 10.11
C SER A 536 -26.12 25.64 10.88
N THR A 537 -25.11 26.49 10.97
CA THR A 537 -25.30 27.92 11.28
C THR A 537 -26.17 28.64 10.23
N PRO A 538 -26.81 29.77 10.59
CA PRO A 538 -26.91 30.32 11.94
C PRO A 538 -27.82 29.48 12.86
N MET A 539 -27.47 29.42 14.14
CA MET A 539 -28.25 28.77 15.19
C MET A 539 -28.38 29.73 16.38
N LEU A 540 -29.61 30.08 16.78
CA LEU A 540 -29.90 31.06 17.83
C LEU A 540 -31.33 30.89 18.36
N PHE A 541 -31.61 31.38 19.57
CA PHE A 541 -32.96 31.38 20.12
C PHE A 541 -33.72 32.66 19.77
N HIS A 542 -35.01 32.52 19.47
CA HIS A 542 -35.95 33.63 19.45
C HIS A 542 -36.26 34.09 20.90
N PRO A 543 -36.55 35.36 21.19
CA PRO A 543 -36.87 35.82 22.56
C PRO A 543 -38.07 35.11 23.21
N GLN A 544 -38.91 34.42 22.42
CA GLN A 544 -40.04 33.59 22.89
C GLN A 544 -39.63 32.17 23.34
N GLY A 545 -38.36 31.78 23.19
CA GLY A 545 -37.81 30.49 23.65
C GLY A 545 -37.68 29.39 22.58
N GLU A 546 -38.20 29.60 21.37
CA GLU A 546 -38.05 28.68 20.23
C GLU A 546 -36.62 28.75 19.65
N LEU A 547 -36.06 27.60 19.24
CA LEU A 547 -34.77 27.56 18.54
C LEU A 547 -34.97 27.87 17.05
N LEU A 548 -34.13 28.74 16.51
CA LEU A 548 -34.00 28.99 15.07
C LEU A 548 -32.69 28.39 14.58
N ILE A 549 -32.75 27.55 13.55
CA ILE A 549 -31.60 26.81 13.01
C ILE A 549 -31.70 26.65 11.49
N ALA A 550 -30.58 26.66 10.77
CA ALA A 550 -30.56 26.34 9.34
C ALA A 550 -30.51 24.82 9.10
N GLY A 551 -31.24 24.33 8.09
CA GLY A 551 -31.29 22.91 7.77
C GLY A 551 -32.10 22.59 6.50
N ARG A 552 -32.07 21.32 6.07
CA ARG A 552 -32.97 20.76 5.05
C ARG A 552 -34.05 19.91 5.72
N SER A 553 -35.15 19.66 5.01
CA SER A 553 -36.12 18.61 5.38
C SER A 553 -35.46 17.22 5.28
N ALA A 554 -35.74 16.35 6.25
CA ALA A 554 -35.37 14.94 6.18
C ALA A 554 -36.20 14.16 5.14
N GLU A 555 -37.42 14.61 4.84
CA GLU A 555 -38.30 13.99 3.83
C GLU A 555 -37.85 14.32 2.41
N GLU A 556 -37.29 15.51 2.20
CA GLU A 556 -36.87 16.01 0.89
C GLU A 556 -35.37 16.40 0.88
N PRO A 557 -34.44 15.43 0.99
CA PRO A 557 -33.01 15.70 1.15
C PRO A 557 -32.35 16.37 -0.07
N ALA A 558 -33.03 16.35 -1.24
CA ALA A 558 -32.62 17.07 -2.44
C ALA A 558 -32.99 18.56 -2.42
N GLY A 559 -33.86 19.00 -1.50
CA GLY A 559 -34.32 20.37 -1.38
C GLY A 559 -33.25 21.37 -0.94
N GLU A 560 -33.57 22.65 -1.06
CA GLU A 560 -32.69 23.74 -0.63
C GLU A 560 -32.60 23.85 0.90
N ARG A 561 -31.52 24.45 1.43
CA ARG A 561 -31.37 24.71 2.86
C ARG A 561 -32.10 26.00 3.23
N GLY A 562 -32.96 25.95 4.24
CA GLY A 562 -33.68 27.11 4.77
C GLY A 562 -33.57 27.23 6.29
N MET A 563 -34.17 28.27 6.88
CA MET A 563 -34.33 28.36 8.34
C MET A 563 -35.56 27.59 8.83
N TRP A 564 -35.43 26.99 10.01
CA TRP A 564 -36.47 26.25 10.72
C TRP A 564 -36.65 26.80 12.13
N ARG A 565 -37.87 26.70 12.65
CA ARG A 565 -38.31 27.16 13.97
C ARG A 565 -38.76 25.96 14.78
N CYS A 566 -38.03 25.66 15.85
CA CYS A 566 -38.09 24.39 16.55
C CYS A 566 -38.47 24.55 18.03
N ASP A 567 -39.54 23.86 18.42
CA ASP A 567 -39.87 23.58 19.82
C ASP A 567 -39.07 22.33 20.24
N LEU A 568 -38.02 22.55 21.04
CA LEU A 568 -37.13 21.47 21.48
C LEU A 568 -37.78 20.55 22.51
N ASP A 569 -38.66 21.08 23.37
CA ASP A 569 -39.35 20.31 24.40
C ASP A 569 -40.43 19.39 23.79
N ARG A 570 -40.90 19.70 22.57
CA ARG A 570 -41.76 18.83 21.74
C ARG A 570 -41.01 18.06 20.63
N ALA A 571 -39.71 18.31 20.46
CA ALA A 571 -38.90 17.83 19.35
C ALA A 571 -39.54 18.05 17.95
N ALA A 572 -40.11 19.24 17.72
CA ALA A 572 -40.87 19.53 16.49
C ALA A 572 -40.43 20.86 15.84
N CYS A 573 -40.15 20.82 14.54
CA CYS A 573 -39.76 22.00 13.75
C CYS A 573 -40.81 22.39 12.71
N GLN A 574 -40.89 23.69 12.41
CA GLN A 574 -41.70 24.29 11.35
C GLN A 574 -40.79 25.09 10.41
N PRO A 575 -41.01 25.08 9.08
CA PRO A 575 -40.21 25.88 8.16
C PRO A 575 -40.53 27.38 8.33
N MET A 576 -39.51 28.22 8.24
CA MET A 576 -39.67 29.67 8.08
C MET A 576 -40.10 30.00 6.64
N PRO A 577 -40.68 31.18 6.36
CA PRO A 577 -41.08 31.57 5.01
C PRO A 577 -39.93 31.48 4.00
N THR A 578 -40.07 30.59 3.02
CA THR A 578 -38.98 30.25 2.08
C THR A 578 -38.58 31.41 1.17
N ASP A 579 -39.53 32.30 0.84
CA ASP A 579 -39.31 33.58 0.14
C ASP A 579 -38.29 34.49 0.85
N ARG A 580 -38.17 34.37 2.18
CA ARG A 580 -37.32 35.21 3.03
C ARG A 580 -36.15 34.48 3.65
N TYR A 581 -36.19 33.15 3.77
CA TYR A 581 -35.23 32.36 4.55
C TYR A 581 -34.64 31.14 3.83
N THR A 582 -34.85 31.02 2.51
CA THR A 582 -34.10 30.12 1.64
C THR A 582 -33.31 30.95 0.62
N PRO A 583 -31.96 30.88 0.56
CA PRO A 583 -31.08 30.32 1.58
C PRO A 583 -31.20 31.05 2.95
N PRO A 584 -30.67 30.50 4.04
CA PRO A 584 -30.60 31.19 5.34
C PRO A 584 -29.82 32.51 5.26
N PRO A 585 -30.00 33.44 6.24
CA PRO A 585 -29.14 34.61 6.38
C PRO A 585 -27.74 34.24 6.89
N ASP A 586 -26.75 35.08 6.59
CA ASP A 586 -25.37 34.92 7.05
C ASP A 586 -25.24 35.24 8.55
N ALA A 587 -26.03 36.20 9.04
CA ALA A 587 -26.19 36.52 10.46
C ALA A 587 -27.59 37.11 10.74
N MET A 588 -28.06 36.98 11.99
CA MET A 588 -29.37 37.48 12.43
C MET A 588 -29.36 37.85 13.91
N VAL A 589 -30.06 38.92 14.29
CA VAL A 589 -30.23 39.36 15.69
C VAL A 589 -31.65 39.92 15.93
N PHE A 590 -32.17 39.77 17.14
CA PHE A 590 -33.52 40.19 17.53
C PHE A 590 -33.48 41.37 18.51
N HIS A 591 -34.35 42.36 18.31
CA HIS A 591 -34.55 43.43 19.28
C HIS A 591 -35.61 43.04 20.31
N GLU A 592 -35.18 42.59 21.48
CA GLU A 592 -36.01 42.00 22.55
C GLU A 592 -37.34 42.72 22.80
N LEU A 593 -37.30 44.04 23.05
CA LEU A 593 -38.50 44.82 23.39
C LEU A 593 -39.47 45.07 22.23
N SER A 594 -39.02 44.99 20.97
CA SER A 594 -39.82 45.42 19.82
C SER A 594 -40.18 44.30 18.84
N GLY A 595 -39.58 43.12 18.99
CA GLY A 595 -39.78 41.96 18.10
C GLY A 595 -39.23 42.17 16.67
N ASN A 596 -38.58 43.30 16.38
CA ASN A 596 -37.95 43.52 15.08
C ASN A 596 -36.74 42.58 14.93
N THR A 597 -36.60 42.02 13.74
CA THR A 597 -35.49 41.15 13.37
C THR A 597 -34.55 41.90 12.42
N PHE A 598 -33.25 41.76 12.63
CA PHE A 598 -32.21 42.32 11.77
C PHE A 598 -31.40 41.18 11.20
N ASP A 599 -31.30 41.07 9.88
CA ASP A 599 -30.50 40.02 9.24
C ASP A 599 -29.57 40.56 8.16
N ALA A 600 -28.46 39.84 7.98
CA ALA A 600 -27.47 40.03 6.94
C ALA A 600 -27.58 38.88 5.94
N ARG A 601 -27.66 39.18 4.65
CA ARG A 601 -27.54 38.18 3.58
C ARG A 601 -26.89 38.75 2.33
N ALA A 602 -25.79 38.14 1.89
CA ALA A 602 -25.16 38.38 0.58
C ALA A 602 -24.94 39.89 0.27
N GLY A 603 -24.39 40.64 1.25
CA GLY A 603 -24.13 42.08 1.13
C GLY A 603 -25.34 42.99 1.34
N ARG A 604 -26.50 42.45 1.76
CA ARG A 604 -27.66 43.23 2.18
C ARG A 604 -27.92 43.08 3.67
N LEU A 605 -28.15 44.21 4.32
CA LEU A 605 -28.68 44.31 5.66
C LEU A 605 -30.18 44.60 5.58
N ARG A 606 -31.00 43.90 6.36
CA ARG A 606 -32.47 44.05 6.35
C ARG A 606 -33.02 44.23 7.76
N LYS A 607 -34.11 44.98 7.85
CA LYS A 607 -34.97 45.10 9.04
C LYS A 607 -36.34 44.52 8.73
N LEU A 608 -36.76 43.56 9.54
CA LEU A 608 -38.05 42.91 9.45
C LEU A 608 -38.89 43.23 10.71
N GLY A 609 -40.19 43.42 10.54
CA GLY A 609 -41.12 43.57 11.66
C GLY A 609 -41.36 42.25 12.42
N PRO A 610 -42.12 42.28 13.53
CA PRO A 610 -42.51 41.06 14.27
C PRO A 610 -43.39 40.10 13.45
N ASP A 611 -44.08 40.65 12.44
CA ASP A 611 -44.83 39.95 11.38
C ASP A 611 -43.93 39.45 10.24
N GLN A 612 -42.61 39.51 10.40
CA GLN A 612 -41.56 39.26 9.40
C GLN A 612 -41.70 40.12 8.12
N SER A 613 -42.49 41.20 8.14
CA SER A 613 -42.62 42.13 7.00
C SER A 613 -41.34 42.92 6.79
N LEU A 614 -40.91 43.11 5.54
CA LEU A 614 -39.74 43.94 5.25
C LEU A 614 -40.06 45.41 5.53
N ARG A 615 -39.34 46.00 6.50
CA ARG A 615 -39.51 47.41 6.92
C ARG A 615 -38.47 48.31 6.28
N ALA A 616 -37.21 47.87 6.23
CA ALA A 616 -36.12 48.57 5.56
C ALA A 616 -35.05 47.58 5.07
N GLN A 617 -34.25 48.01 4.07
CA GLN A 617 -33.11 47.26 3.54
C GLN A 617 -32.05 48.25 3.03
N VAL A 618 -30.77 47.90 3.15
CA VAL A 618 -29.66 48.60 2.51
C VAL A 618 -28.64 47.60 1.96
N ASP A 619 -28.00 47.92 0.84
CA ASP A 619 -26.82 47.23 0.33
C ASP A 619 -25.56 47.81 1.02
N LEU A 620 -24.73 46.96 1.63
CA LEU A 620 -23.59 47.38 2.45
C LEU A 620 -22.39 46.43 2.26
N ALA A 621 -21.17 46.97 2.32
CA ALA A 621 -19.97 46.15 2.34
C ALA A 621 -19.87 45.39 3.67
N MET A 622 -19.87 44.05 3.60
CA MET A 622 -19.91 43.16 4.77
C MET A 622 -18.69 42.23 4.80
N ALA A 623 -18.32 41.78 5.99
CA ALA A 623 -17.35 40.70 6.16
C ALA A 623 -17.92 39.36 5.64
N ALA A 624 -17.05 38.43 5.25
CA ALA A 624 -17.46 37.09 4.78
C ALA A 624 -18.16 36.23 5.86
N ALA A 625 -18.02 36.60 7.12
CA ALA A 625 -18.87 36.18 8.23
C ALA A 625 -19.26 37.45 9.00
N PRO A 626 -20.42 38.07 8.68
CA PRO A 626 -20.90 39.22 9.42
C PRO A 626 -21.31 38.80 10.84
N VAL A 627 -21.15 39.69 11.80
CA VAL A 627 -21.66 39.54 13.17
C VAL A 627 -22.47 40.78 13.49
N LEU A 628 -23.69 40.59 13.99
CA LEU A 628 -24.63 41.66 14.31
C LEU A 628 -24.87 41.68 15.82
N GLN A 629 -24.71 42.85 16.45
CA GLN A 629 -25.03 43.08 17.86
C GLN A 629 -25.91 44.31 18.01
N LEU A 630 -26.88 44.26 18.92
CA LEU A 630 -27.70 45.41 19.32
C LEU A 630 -27.33 45.82 20.73
N ASP A 631 -26.92 47.07 20.93
CA ASP A 631 -26.71 47.66 22.26
C ASP A 631 -27.09 49.14 22.25
N SER A 632 -27.59 49.65 23.38
CA SER A 632 -27.83 51.09 23.63
C SER A 632 -28.63 51.87 22.57
N GLY A 633 -29.41 51.18 21.71
CA GLY A 633 -30.12 51.80 20.58
C GLY A 633 -29.26 52.00 19.33
N LEU A 634 -28.25 51.16 19.12
CA LEU A 634 -27.37 51.13 17.95
C LEU A 634 -27.22 49.69 17.45
N LEU A 635 -26.96 49.55 16.14
CA LEU A 635 -26.64 48.27 15.50
C LEU A 635 -25.15 48.24 15.17
N PHE A 636 -24.41 47.32 15.78
CA PHE A 636 -22.98 47.14 15.56
C PHE A 636 -22.73 45.98 14.59
N MET A 637 -21.73 46.13 13.72
CA MET A 637 -21.29 45.10 12.79
C MET A 637 -19.77 45.07 12.66
N ASN A 638 -19.16 43.91 12.43
CA ASN A 638 -17.72 43.84 12.13
C ASN A 638 -17.40 44.44 10.74
N SER A 639 -16.33 45.24 10.66
CA SER A 639 -15.89 45.88 9.43
C SER A 639 -15.49 44.85 8.37
N ALA A 640 -15.79 45.13 7.10
CA ALA A 640 -15.61 44.17 6.00
C ALA A 640 -14.15 43.75 5.76
N THR A 641 -13.19 44.63 6.09
CA THR A 641 -11.77 44.43 5.78
C THR A 641 -10.80 44.81 6.91
N GLY A 642 -11.20 45.65 7.87
CA GLY A 642 -10.31 46.20 8.90
C GLY A 642 -10.46 45.61 10.32
N PRO A 643 -9.59 46.01 11.26
CA PRO A 643 -9.70 45.69 12.67
C PRO A 643 -10.66 46.67 13.36
N ALA A 644 -11.92 46.72 12.90
CA ALA A 644 -12.87 47.73 13.33
C ALA A 644 -14.31 47.19 13.42
N ILE A 645 -15.15 47.94 14.14
CA ILE A 645 -16.58 47.68 14.28
C ILE A 645 -17.35 48.91 13.77
N THR A 646 -18.14 48.70 12.73
CA THR A 646 -19.01 49.70 12.12
C THR A 646 -20.24 49.93 12.99
N VAL A 647 -20.56 51.20 13.27
CA VAL A 647 -21.74 51.59 14.06
C VAL A 647 -22.83 52.08 13.12
N LEU A 648 -23.99 51.45 13.14
CA LEU A 648 -25.10 51.67 12.22
C LEU A 648 -26.38 52.13 12.95
N ARG A 649 -27.14 52.98 12.26
CA ARG A 649 -28.52 53.33 12.63
C ARG A 649 -29.49 52.19 12.35
N TYR A 650 -30.52 52.05 13.18
CA TYR A 650 -31.50 50.96 13.10
C TYR A 650 -32.95 51.46 12.89
N GLU A 651 -33.16 52.77 12.85
CA GLU A 651 -34.46 53.43 12.60
C GLU A 651 -34.83 53.41 11.12
N ASP A 652 -36.11 53.19 10.79
CA ASP A 652 -36.58 52.87 9.43
C ASP A 652 -36.17 53.90 8.36
N GLN A 653 -36.15 55.19 8.71
CA GLN A 653 -35.82 56.29 7.78
C GLN A 653 -34.32 56.45 7.51
N ALA A 654 -33.45 55.85 8.33
CA ALA A 654 -32.00 55.98 8.24
C ALA A 654 -31.29 54.61 8.36
N PHE A 655 -32.01 53.54 8.03
CA PHE A 655 -31.60 52.18 8.34
C PHE A 655 -30.26 51.80 7.68
N GLY A 656 -29.31 51.35 8.49
CA GLY A 656 -27.96 51.00 8.05
C GLY A 656 -27.10 52.20 7.63
N GLN A 657 -27.51 53.44 7.91
CA GLN A 657 -26.62 54.59 7.83
C GLN A 657 -25.51 54.44 8.86
N GLN A 658 -24.26 54.46 8.40
CA GLN A 658 -23.08 54.47 9.26
C GLN A 658 -22.98 55.79 10.04
N LEU A 659 -22.81 55.68 11.36
CA LEU A 659 -22.53 56.80 12.26
C LEU A 659 -21.03 56.93 12.55
N ASP A 660 -20.36 55.79 12.74
CA ASP A 660 -18.97 55.73 13.22
C ASP A 660 -18.29 54.41 12.78
N GLU A 661 -16.98 54.31 12.94
CA GLU A 661 -16.20 53.08 12.79
C GLU A 661 -15.13 52.98 13.89
N ILE A 662 -15.40 52.14 14.87
CA ILE A 662 -14.59 51.97 16.08
C ILE A 662 -13.36 51.13 15.72
N LEU A 663 -12.20 51.77 15.64
CA LEU A 663 -10.93 51.14 15.26
C LEU A 663 -10.23 50.51 16.48
N LEU A 664 -9.98 49.19 16.42
CA LEU A 664 -9.50 48.39 17.54
C LEU A 664 -8.04 47.97 17.33
N LEU A 665 -7.11 48.66 17.99
CA LEU A 665 -5.66 48.43 17.84
C LEU A 665 -4.97 48.04 19.17
N PRO A 666 -5.36 46.93 19.84
CA PRO A 666 -4.71 46.51 21.07
C PRO A 666 -3.26 46.07 20.78
N PRO A 667 -2.24 46.49 21.56
CA PRO A 667 -0.83 46.25 21.23
C PRO A 667 -0.44 44.79 20.90
N PRO A 668 -0.93 43.75 21.61
CA PRO A 668 -0.58 42.38 21.28
C PRO A 668 -1.17 41.86 19.96
N ALA A 669 -2.23 42.49 19.44
CA ALA A 669 -2.78 42.18 18.13
C ALA A 669 -1.89 42.78 17.02
N LEU A 670 -1.38 44.00 17.22
CA LEU A 670 -0.43 44.64 16.31
C LEU A 670 0.87 43.84 16.18
N GLU A 671 1.41 43.34 17.30
CA GLU A 671 2.60 42.47 17.33
C GLU A 671 2.43 41.13 16.58
N ARG A 672 1.18 40.74 16.29
CA ARG A 672 0.82 39.47 15.62
C ARG A 672 0.05 39.69 14.31
N GLU A 673 -0.02 40.94 13.83
CA GLU A 673 -0.71 41.34 12.60
C GLU A 673 -2.21 40.93 12.57
N GLN A 674 -2.83 40.79 13.76
CA GLN A 674 -4.22 40.42 13.96
C GLN A 674 -5.13 41.61 13.63
N SER A 675 -5.59 41.64 12.38
CA SER A 675 -6.04 42.84 11.66
C SER A 675 -7.48 42.77 11.13
N ARG A 676 -8.27 41.76 11.53
CA ARG A 676 -9.68 41.59 11.17
C ARG A 676 -10.53 41.20 12.37
N VAL A 677 -11.67 41.86 12.59
CA VAL A 677 -12.66 41.42 13.61
C VAL A 677 -13.44 40.22 13.08
N THR A 678 -13.24 39.04 13.67
CA THR A 678 -13.95 37.81 13.30
C THR A 678 -15.24 37.60 14.08
N ASP A 679 -15.27 38.04 15.34
CA ASP A 679 -16.43 37.94 16.23
C ASP A 679 -16.35 39.00 17.33
N PHE A 680 -17.50 39.43 17.85
CA PHE A 680 -17.56 40.35 18.99
C PHE A 680 -18.90 40.26 19.73
N LEU A 681 -18.86 40.55 21.03
CA LEU A 681 -19.98 40.35 21.95
C LEU A 681 -19.96 41.36 23.11
N GLY A 682 -21.10 41.98 23.39
CA GLY A 682 -21.29 42.76 24.63
C GLY A 682 -21.69 41.83 25.77
N ASN A 683 -21.03 41.92 26.93
CA ASN A 683 -21.45 41.19 28.13
C ASN A 683 -21.16 41.97 29.41
N GLY A 684 -22.20 42.36 30.14
CA GLY A 684 -22.10 43.11 31.39
C GLY A 684 -21.52 44.51 31.21
N LYS A 685 -20.24 44.69 31.56
CA LYS A 685 -19.52 45.97 31.50
C LYS A 685 -18.41 45.99 30.44
N PHE A 686 -18.30 44.95 29.63
CA PHE A 686 -17.17 44.75 28.74
C PHE A 686 -17.60 44.32 27.34
N TRP A 687 -16.85 44.81 26.36
CA TRP A 687 -16.89 44.31 24.99
C TRP A 687 -15.79 43.26 24.81
N TRP A 688 -16.19 42.12 24.25
CA TRP A 688 -15.34 40.98 23.95
C TRP A 688 -15.12 40.94 22.45
N VAL A 689 -13.87 40.90 21.99
CA VAL A 689 -13.56 40.94 20.55
C VAL A 689 -12.51 39.90 20.19
N LEU A 690 -12.78 39.13 19.13
CA LEU A 690 -11.81 38.28 18.48
C LEU A 690 -11.20 39.01 17.28
N LEU A 691 -9.88 39.19 17.31
CA LEU A 691 -9.09 39.75 16.21
C LEU A 691 -8.23 38.65 15.58
N GLN A 692 -8.38 38.45 14.26
CA GLN A 692 -7.71 37.42 13.49
C GLN A 692 -6.58 37.97 12.63
N ASN A 693 -5.47 37.25 12.56
CA ASN A 693 -4.42 37.44 11.55
C ASN A 693 -4.89 36.75 10.24
N PRO A 694 -5.04 37.48 9.12
CA PRO A 694 -5.69 36.96 7.91
C PRO A 694 -4.85 35.93 7.15
N ASP A 695 -3.53 35.91 7.33
CA ASP A 695 -2.61 34.99 6.63
C ASP A 695 -2.42 33.65 7.37
N THR A 696 -2.54 33.67 8.70
CA THR A 696 -2.37 32.48 9.57
C THR A 696 -3.69 31.91 10.10
N GLY A 697 -4.79 32.67 10.05
CA GLY A 697 -6.08 32.29 10.64
C GLY A 697 -6.13 32.36 12.17
N SER A 698 -5.04 32.74 12.84
CA SER A 698 -4.95 32.77 14.31
C SER A 698 -5.65 34.00 14.91
N ASN A 699 -6.53 33.76 15.89
CA ASN A 699 -7.23 34.79 16.66
C ASN A 699 -6.51 35.10 17.97
N GLY A 700 -6.67 36.32 18.47
CA GLY A 700 -6.48 36.71 19.86
C GLY A 700 -7.80 37.21 20.44
N LEU A 701 -8.05 36.97 21.74
CA LEU A 701 -9.24 37.45 22.45
C LEU A 701 -8.90 38.66 23.31
N TYR A 702 -9.61 39.76 23.08
CA TYR A 702 -9.33 41.05 23.69
C TYR A 702 -10.56 41.59 24.40
N LEU A 703 -10.34 42.10 25.61
CA LEU A 703 -11.36 42.69 26.47
C LEU A 703 -11.24 44.22 26.44
N PHE A 704 -12.36 44.89 26.20
CA PHE A 704 -12.50 46.34 26.15
C PHE A 704 -13.58 46.81 27.14
N ASP A 705 -13.53 48.06 27.59
CA ASP A 705 -14.62 48.67 28.37
C ASP A 705 -15.77 49.17 27.48
N THR A 706 -16.80 49.76 28.11
CA THR A 706 -17.95 50.37 27.42
C THR A 706 -17.61 51.60 26.57
N GLN A 707 -16.37 52.12 26.65
CA GLN A 707 -15.87 53.20 25.81
C GLN A 707 -14.88 52.70 24.73
N TRP A 708 -14.80 51.38 24.54
CA TRP A 708 -13.89 50.70 23.61
C TRP A 708 -12.40 50.94 23.90
N SER A 709 -12.05 51.28 25.15
CA SER A 709 -10.65 51.31 25.59
C SER A 709 -10.16 49.89 25.86
N PHE A 710 -8.98 49.56 25.36
CA PHE A 710 -8.37 48.23 25.56
C PHE A 710 -7.97 48.01 27.02
N LEU A 711 -8.42 46.89 27.61
CA LEU A 711 -8.13 46.53 29.00
C LEU A 711 -7.06 45.43 29.10
N ARG A 712 -7.28 44.27 28.47
CA ARG A 712 -6.35 43.14 28.49
C ARG A 712 -6.65 42.09 27.42
N GLU A 713 -5.64 41.30 27.08
CA GLU A 713 -5.79 40.05 26.34
C GLU A 713 -6.24 38.91 27.27
N LEU A 714 -6.97 37.94 26.72
CA LEU A 714 -7.43 36.72 27.42
C LEU A 714 -6.94 35.45 26.69
N PRO A 715 -6.55 34.39 27.42
CA PRO A 715 -5.94 33.21 26.82
C PRO A 715 -6.95 32.31 26.09
N LEU A 716 -6.74 32.09 24.79
CA LEU A 716 -7.51 31.12 23.99
C LEU A 716 -6.96 29.68 24.03
N GLY A 717 -5.68 29.51 24.36
CA GLY A 717 -5.03 28.20 24.38
C GLY A 717 -5.12 27.48 23.04
N ALA A 718 -5.77 26.31 23.01
CA ALA A 718 -5.98 25.52 21.79
C ALA A 718 -7.11 26.04 20.88
N LEU A 719 -7.92 27.02 21.32
CA LEU A 719 -8.98 27.65 20.53
C LEU A 719 -8.49 28.88 19.76
N SER A 720 -7.22 28.92 19.33
CA SER A 720 -6.67 30.08 18.61
C SER A 720 -7.25 30.21 17.19
N GLU A 721 -7.46 29.12 16.47
CA GLU A 721 -8.08 29.13 15.13
C GLU A 721 -9.60 29.01 15.24
N GLY A 722 -10.34 29.64 14.31
CA GLY A 722 -11.80 29.49 14.17
C GLY A 722 -12.68 30.00 15.31
N ALA A 723 -12.12 30.66 16.33
CA ALA A 723 -12.83 31.03 17.56
C ALA A 723 -14.15 31.81 17.37
N ARG A 724 -15.11 31.56 18.27
CA ARG A 724 -16.45 32.15 18.30
C ARG A 724 -16.92 32.47 19.72
N LEU A 725 -17.77 33.50 19.87
CA LEU A 725 -18.24 34.02 21.17
C LEU A 725 -19.76 33.82 21.36
N VAL A 726 -20.18 33.41 22.57
CA VAL A 726 -21.62 33.35 22.96
C VAL A 726 -21.82 33.82 24.41
N ASN A 727 -22.87 34.60 24.66
CA ASN A 727 -23.27 34.99 26.01
C ASN A 727 -24.14 33.91 26.65
N TRP A 728 -23.76 33.43 27.83
CA TRP A 728 -24.49 32.43 28.59
C TRP A 728 -24.76 32.92 30.02
N GLY A 729 -25.81 33.72 30.17
CA GLY A 729 -26.31 34.17 31.49
C GLY A 729 -25.30 35.00 32.28
N GLY A 730 -24.61 35.94 31.63
CA GLY A 730 -23.56 36.76 32.26
C GLY A 730 -22.18 36.09 32.31
N ARG A 731 -22.02 34.94 31.65
CA ARG A 731 -20.73 34.33 31.30
C ARG A 731 -20.48 34.48 29.81
N THR A 732 -19.22 34.51 29.39
CA THR A 732 -18.85 34.44 27.97
C THR A 732 -18.27 33.05 27.69
N LEU A 733 -18.88 32.32 26.77
CA LEU A 733 -18.38 31.07 26.23
C LEU A 733 -17.55 31.35 24.98
N VAL A 734 -16.44 30.62 24.84
CA VAL A 734 -15.57 30.65 23.67
C VAL A 734 -15.39 29.23 23.17
N TYR A 735 -15.76 29.00 21.91
CA TYR A 735 -15.62 27.70 21.24
C TYR A 735 -14.92 27.89 19.89
N SER A 736 -14.60 26.78 19.21
CA SER A 736 -14.16 26.81 17.81
C SER A 736 -14.74 25.61 17.05
N PRO A 737 -15.21 25.80 15.80
CA PRO A 737 -15.50 24.70 14.90
C PRO A 737 -14.35 23.69 14.85
N ALA A 738 -14.69 22.41 14.98
CA ALA A 738 -13.76 21.29 15.13
C ALA A 738 -12.95 21.19 16.43
N SER A 739 -13.30 21.94 17.49
CA SER A 739 -12.83 21.67 18.87
C SER A 739 -13.95 21.15 19.77
N ALA A 740 -13.66 20.09 20.52
CA ALA A 740 -14.55 19.57 21.58
C ALA A 740 -14.47 20.38 22.88
N SER A 741 -13.53 21.32 23.02
CA SER A 741 -13.40 22.17 24.20
C SER A 741 -14.14 23.51 24.04
N VAL A 742 -14.81 23.94 25.11
CA VAL A 742 -15.45 25.25 25.21
C VAL A 742 -14.92 25.95 26.46
N ILE A 743 -14.16 27.02 26.28
CA ILE A 743 -13.64 27.82 27.39
C ILE A 743 -14.78 28.69 27.94
N ARG A 744 -14.85 28.81 29.27
CA ARG A 744 -15.82 29.64 29.96
C ARG A 744 -15.12 30.78 30.70
N PHE A 745 -15.65 31.98 30.58
CA PHE A 745 -15.24 33.13 31.38
C PHE A 745 -16.41 33.70 32.16
N ASN A 746 -16.16 34.24 33.35
CA ASN A 746 -17.14 35.00 34.12
C ASN A 746 -17.32 36.43 33.56
N GLY A 747 -18.31 37.17 34.08
CA GLY A 747 -18.61 38.54 33.67
C GLY A 747 -17.49 39.57 33.96
N ASP A 748 -16.50 39.25 34.80
CA ASP A 748 -15.31 40.09 35.05
C ASP A 748 -14.14 39.79 34.10
N GLY A 749 -14.33 38.86 33.17
CA GLY A 749 -13.29 38.41 32.23
C GLY A 749 -12.26 37.45 32.83
N MET A 750 -12.60 36.75 33.92
CA MET A 750 -11.75 35.71 34.53
C MET A 750 -12.15 34.34 33.99
N GLN A 751 -11.16 33.51 33.67
CA GLN A 751 -11.40 32.16 33.15
C GLN A 751 -11.92 31.24 34.27
N GLU A 752 -13.05 30.56 34.00
CA GLU A 752 -13.59 29.49 34.85
C GLU A 752 -13.13 28.11 34.35
N VAL A 753 -13.53 27.04 35.04
CA VAL A 753 -13.44 25.67 34.50
C VAL A 753 -14.19 25.60 33.17
N ALA A 754 -13.57 24.98 32.16
CA ALA A 754 -14.15 24.78 30.84
C ALA A 754 -15.47 24.00 30.92
N LEU A 755 -16.34 24.20 29.93
CA LEU A 755 -17.54 23.38 29.78
C LEU A 755 -17.12 22.03 29.15
N GLU A 756 -17.25 20.96 29.93
CA GLU A 756 -17.05 19.59 29.47
C GLU A 756 -18.41 18.97 29.14
N SER A 757 -18.59 18.49 27.90
CA SER A 757 -19.78 17.75 27.48
C SER A 757 -19.42 16.28 27.23
N PRO A 758 -19.82 15.34 28.11
CA PRO A 758 -19.57 13.91 27.93
C PRO A 758 -20.18 13.37 26.62
N ALA A 759 -21.36 13.85 26.24
CA ALA A 759 -22.01 13.47 24.98
C ALA A 759 -21.19 13.90 23.76
N LEU A 760 -20.64 15.12 23.76
CA LEU A 760 -19.75 15.58 22.68
C LEU A 760 -18.48 14.74 22.60
N ALA A 761 -17.87 14.41 23.74
CA ALA A 761 -16.68 13.58 23.81
C ALA A 761 -16.93 12.15 23.27
N GLU A 762 -18.07 11.55 23.61
CA GLU A 762 -18.48 10.24 23.09
C GLU A 762 -18.74 10.28 21.57
N LEU A 763 -19.38 11.33 21.06
CA LEU A 763 -19.64 11.50 19.63
C LEU A 763 -18.35 11.68 18.81
N VAL A 764 -17.40 12.46 19.29
CA VAL A 764 -16.08 12.65 18.65
C VAL A 764 -15.25 11.34 18.71
N ALA A 765 -15.33 10.59 19.81
CA ALA A 765 -14.70 9.26 19.90
C ALA A 765 -15.33 8.23 18.94
N ALA A 766 -16.67 8.21 18.86
CA ALA A 766 -17.40 7.31 17.97
C ALA A 766 -17.21 7.66 16.48
N SER A 767 -17.16 8.95 16.12
CA SER A 767 -16.93 9.40 14.74
C SER A 767 -15.52 8.98 14.26
N SER A 768 -14.50 9.26 15.07
CA SER A 768 -13.10 8.96 14.78
C SER A 768 -12.84 7.44 14.73
N GLN A 769 -13.39 6.65 15.65
CA GLN A 769 -13.27 5.19 15.61
C GLN A 769 -13.92 4.58 14.36
N ARG A 770 -15.09 5.08 13.93
CA ARG A 770 -15.74 4.63 12.68
C ARG A 770 -14.89 4.97 11.46
N GLN A 771 -14.32 6.18 11.38
CA GLN A 771 -13.40 6.54 10.29
C GLN A 771 -12.11 5.70 10.29
N TRP A 772 -11.52 5.43 11.46
CA TRP A 772 -10.34 4.57 11.58
C TRP A 772 -10.61 3.14 11.11
N LEU A 773 -11.70 2.52 11.56
CA LEU A 773 -12.11 1.16 11.14
C LEU A 773 -12.36 1.07 9.64
N THR A 774 -13.06 2.06 9.07
CA THR A 774 -13.38 2.07 7.62
C THR A 774 -12.14 2.33 6.76
N ARG A 775 -11.24 3.24 7.15
CA ARG A 775 -9.94 3.44 6.51
C ARG A 775 -9.10 2.15 6.53
N LEU A 776 -8.99 1.49 7.69
CA LEU A 776 -8.27 0.22 7.82
C LEU A 776 -8.86 -0.91 6.99
N ALA A 777 -10.20 -1.02 6.91
CA ALA A 777 -10.86 -2.00 6.06
C ALA A 777 -10.51 -1.77 4.57
N TRP A 778 -10.62 -0.52 4.08
CA TRP A 778 -10.23 -0.17 2.71
C TRP A 778 -8.74 -0.43 2.44
N GLN A 779 -7.84 0.03 3.31
CA GLN A 779 -6.40 -0.20 3.17
C GLN A 779 -6.06 -1.70 3.15
N SER A 780 -6.69 -2.50 4.01
CA SER A 780 -6.48 -3.95 4.08
C SER A 780 -6.93 -4.67 2.81
N VAL A 781 -8.11 -4.32 2.29
CA VAL A 781 -8.65 -4.88 1.04
C VAL A 781 -7.76 -4.49 -0.15
N LEU A 782 -7.40 -3.21 -0.29
CA LEU A 782 -6.51 -2.73 -1.35
C LEU A 782 -5.13 -3.41 -1.29
N LEU A 783 -4.56 -3.58 -0.09
CA LEU A 783 -3.29 -4.27 0.12
C LEU A 783 -3.36 -5.76 -0.26
N LEU A 784 -4.43 -6.47 0.14
CA LEU A 784 -4.63 -7.88 -0.23
C LEU A 784 -4.74 -8.07 -1.74
N VAL A 785 -5.49 -7.20 -2.42
CA VAL A 785 -5.62 -7.24 -3.89
C VAL A 785 -4.32 -6.87 -4.59
N LEU A 786 -3.55 -5.89 -4.08
CA LEU A 786 -2.21 -5.56 -4.58
C LEU A 786 -1.23 -6.73 -4.42
N ILE A 787 -1.26 -7.43 -3.28
CA ILE A 787 -0.44 -8.64 -3.04
C ILE A 787 -0.83 -9.75 -4.02
N ALA A 788 -2.14 -9.97 -4.27
CA ALA A 788 -2.62 -10.94 -5.24
C ALA A 788 -2.18 -10.60 -6.68
N MET A 789 -2.24 -9.31 -7.05
CA MET A 789 -1.76 -8.79 -8.34
C MET A 789 -0.26 -9.04 -8.53
N LEU A 790 0.57 -8.54 -7.61
CA LEU A 790 2.02 -8.67 -7.67
C LEU A 790 2.46 -10.14 -7.63
N GLY A 791 1.83 -10.94 -6.76
CA GLY A 791 2.06 -12.39 -6.68
C GLY A 791 1.70 -13.13 -7.96
N GLY A 792 0.54 -12.81 -8.58
CA GLY A 792 0.10 -13.39 -9.84
C GLY A 792 1.07 -13.10 -11.00
N PHE A 793 1.48 -11.84 -11.17
CA PHE A 793 2.46 -11.46 -12.20
C PHE A 793 3.85 -12.03 -11.94
N ALA A 794 4.36 -12.00 -10.70
CA ALA A 794 5.65 -12.59 -10.35
C ALA A 794 5.66 -14.12 -10.58
N TYR A 795 4.58 -14.81 -10.20
CA TYR A 795 4.40 -16.23 -10.50
C TYR A 795 4.36 -16.49 -12.01
N SER A 796 3.62 -15.69 -12.78
CA SER A 796 3.60 -15.80 -14.24
C SER A 796 4.99 -15.65 -14.87
N TYR A 797 5.75 -14.63 -14.46
CA TYR A 797 7.11 -14.38 -14.93
C TYR A 797 8.05 -15.55 -14.63
N LEU A 798 8.00 -16.09 -13.40
CA LEU A 798 8.80 -17.24 -13.00
C LEU A 798 8.45 -18.51 -13.79
N GLN A 799 7.16 -18.76 -14.03
CA GLN A 799 6.72 -19.92 -14.81
C GLN A 799 6.98 -19.75 -16.32
N SER A 800 6.93 -18.52 -16.86
CA SER A 800 7.27 -18.21 -18.25
C SER A 800 8.77 -18.39 -18.52
N THR A 801 9.63 -17.80 -17.69
CA THR A 801 11.09 -18.01 -17.77
C THR A 801 11.46 -19.48 -17.59
N ARG A 802 10.80 -20.20 -16.67
CA ARG A 802 10.93 -21.65 -16.53
C ARG A 802 10.52 -22.43 -17.78
N ALA A 803 9.45 -22.04 -18.47
CA ALA A 803 9.05 -22.68 -19.72
C ALA A 803 10.11 -22.50 -20.81
N LEU A 804 10.62 -21.27 -20.98
CA LEU A 804 11.68 -20.97 -21.95
C LEU A 804 12.96 -21.78 -21.72
N VAL A 805 13.45 -21.83 -20.48
CA VAL A 805 14.67 -22.57 -20.10
C VAL A 805 14.60 -24.07 -20.43
N TYR A 806 13.39 -24.65 -20.45
CA TYR A 806 13.19 -26.08 -20.69
C TYR A 806 12.62 -26.44 -22.07
N ARG A 807 12.33 -25.46 -22.94
CA ARG A 807 11.69 -25.71 -24.25
C ARG A 807 12.63 -26.26 -25.33
N GLY A 808 13.96 -26.11 -25.17
CA GLY A 808 14.92 -26.26 -26.27
C GLY A 808 15.88 -27.46 -26.24
N ARG A 809 15.84 -28.36 -25.24
CA ARG A 809 16.77 -29.51 -25.16
C ARG A 809 16.12 -30.76 -24.55
N PRO A 810 16.19 -31.94 -25.21
CA PRO A 810 15.81 -33.20 -24.58
C PRO A 810 16.87 -33.58 -23.54
N ALA A 811 16.42 -33.77 -22.30
CA ALA A 811 17.27 -34.31 -21.24
C ALA A 811 17.61 -35.78 -21.54
N ARG A 812 18.75 -36.27 -21.03
CA ARG A 812 19.06 -37.72 -21.07
C ARG A 812 19.04 -38.29 -19.64
N GLY A 813 19.12 -39.61 -19.52
CA GLY A 813 19.48 -40.22 -18.23
C GLY A 813 20.98 -40.10 -17.98
N ALA A 814 21.39 -40.18 -16.72
CA ALA A 814 22.76 -40.53 -16.38
C ALA A 814 23.03 -42.01 -16.76
N ALA A 815 24.26 -42.33 -17.18
CA ALA A 815 24.74 -43.70 -17.32
C ALA A 815 24.91 -44.34 -15.93
N PRO A 816 24.88 -45.68 -15.78
CA PRO A 816 25.27 -46.35 -14.53
C PRO A 816 26.70 -45.97 -14.13
N LEU A 817 27.01 -46.15 -12.84
CA LEU A 817 28.33 -45.81 -12.28
C LEU A 817 29.19 -47.04 -11.99
N ASP A 818 28.59 -48.22 -12.03
CA ASP A 818 29.16 -49.46 -11.48
C ASP A 818 30.43 -49.89 -12.21
N ASP A 819 30.45 -49.75 -13.55
CA ASP A 819 31.61 -50.09 -14.40
C ASP A 819 32.79 -49.11 -14.26
N ILE A 820 32.57 -47.90 -13.73
CA ILE A 820 33.56 -46.81 -13.65
C ILE A 820 33.88 -46.37 -12.22
N ALA A 821 33.24 -46.98 -11.22
CA ALA A 821 33.23 -46.50 -9.83
C ALA A 821 34.63 -46.43 -9.17
N GLY A 822 35.56 -47.29 -9.59
CA GLY A 822 36.96 -47.28 -9.13
C GLY A 822 37.83 -46.19 -9.75
N ASP A 823 37.48 -45.73 -10.95
CA ASP A 823 38.34 -44.87 -11.79
C ASP A 823 37.91 -43.39 -11.78
N ILE A 824 37.01 -43.02 -10.87
CA ILE A 824 36.57 -41.64 -10.67
C ILE A 824 37.57 -40.92 -9.76
N ARG A 825 38.35 -40.00 -10.34
CA ARG A 825 39.12 -39.04 -9.55
C ARG A 825 38.20 -37.94 -9.02
N TRP A 826 37.72 -38.12 -7.80
CA TRP A 826 36.96 -37.12 -7.05
C TRP A 826 37.80 -35.88 -6.73
N LEU A 827 37.17 -34.70 -6.75
CA LEU A 827 37.76 -33.46 -6.25
C LEU A 827 37.57 -33.35 -4.73
N GLU A 828 38.55 -32.76 -4.07
CA GLU A 828 38.51 -32.45 -2.64
C GLU A 828 37.54 -31.30 -2.31
N MET A 829 36.99 -31.34 -1.10
CA MET A 829 36.23 -30.23 -0.53
C MET A 829 37.17 -29.10 -0.09
N ALA A 830 36.72 -27.85 -0.20
CA ALA A 830 37.49 -26.71 0.27
C ALA A 830 37.83 -26.82 1.77
N PRO A 831 39.11 -26.64 2.17
CA PRO A 831 39.52 -26.76 3.56
C PRO A 831 38.76 -25.77 4.45
N HIS A 832 38.38 -26.25 5.64
CA HIS A 832 37.66 -25.49 6.67
C HIS A 832 36.27 -24.92 6.25
N ARG A 833 35.61 -25.44 5.20
CA ARG A 833 34.25 -25.01 4.75
C ARG A 833 33.26 -24.76 5.90
N SER A 834 33.14 -25.70 6.83
CA SER A 834 32.23 -25.63 7.99
C SER A 834 32.62 -24.54 9.00
N ARG A 835 33.91 -24.43 9.36
CA ARG A 835 34.45 -23.37 10.24
C ARG A 835 34.19 -21.98 9.65
N ARG A 836 34.37 -21.83 8.33
CA ARG A 836 34.18 -20.55 7.64
C ARG A 836 32.72 -20.13 7.52
N LEU A 837 31.80 -21.08 7.29
CA LEU A 837 30.36 -20.80 7.37
C LEU A 837 29.92 -20.40 8.78
N ARG A 838 30.47 -21.03 9.83
CA ARG A 838 30.23 -20.62 11.24
C ARG A 838 30.77 -19.23 11.56
N GLN A 839 31.94 -18.87 11.02
CA GLN A 839 32.49 -17.51 11.14
C GLN A 839 31.58 -16.49 10.45
N LEU A 840 31.04 -16.79 9.27
CA LEU A 840 30.09 -15.91 8.58
C LEU A 840 28.76 -15.75 9.33
N THR A 841 28.23 -16.81 9.96
CA THR A 841 27.02 -16.67 10.81
C THR A 841 27.26 -15.74 12.00
N LEU A 842 28.41 -15.84 12.66
CA LEU A 842 28.77 -14.99 13.80
C LEU A 842 29.02 -13.53 13.36
N ALA A 843 29.72 -13.34 12.25
CA ALA A 843 29.98 -12.03 11.67
C ALA A 843 28.72 -11.31 11.16
N TRP A 844 27.61 -12.02 10.96
CA TRP A 844 26.29 -11.42 10.73
C TRP A 844 25.50 -11.23 12.04
N SER A 845 25.43 -12.25 12.90
CA SER A 845 24.56 -12.23 14.08
C SER A 845 24.97 -11.19 15.12
N VAL A 846 26.27 -10.94 15.30
CA VAL A 846 26.78 -9.94 16.25
C VAL A 846 26.36 -8.51 15.87
N PRO A 847 26.68 -7.99 14.66
CA PRO A 847 26.22 -6.65 14.27
C PRO A 847 24.70 -6.55 14.10
N ALA A 848 24.01 -7.63 13.69
CA ALA A 848 22.55 -7.65 13.62
C ALA A 848 21.90 -7.46 15.02
N LEU A 849 22.43 -8.14 16.05
CA LEU A 849 21.99 -7.97 17.43
C LEU A 849 22.31 -6.56 17.95
N ALA A 850 23.52 -6.06 17.68
CA ALA A 850 23.93 -4.71 18.08
C ALA A 850 23.04 -3.62 17.45
N ALA A 851 22.68 -3.76 16.16
CA ALA A 851 21.75 -2.86 15.48
C ALA A 851 20.35 -2.91 16.11
N LEU A 852 19.85 -4.09 16.49
CA LEU A 852 18.55 -4.21 17.14
C LEU A 852 18.53 -3.60 18.55
N VAL A 853 19.62 -3.74 19.31
CA VAL A 853 19.80 -3.05 20.61
C VAL A 853 19.89 -1.52 20.41
N MET A 854 20.57 -1.05 19.37
CA MET A 854 20.63 0.38 19.04
C MET A 854 19.25 0.95 18.68
N LEU A 855 18.42 0.22 17.93
CA LEU A 855 17.03 0.64 17.62
C LEU A 855 16.17 0.74 18.88
N ILE A 856 16.32 -0.19 19.85
CA ILE A 856 15.65 -0.09 21.16
C ILE A 856 16.10 1.19 21.89
N GLY A 857 17.42 1.47 21.91
CA GLY A 857 17.99 2.67 22.54
C GLY A 857 17.59 3.99 21.87
N LEU A 858 17.03 3.95 20.66
CA LEU A 858 16.52 5.11 19.90
C LEU A 858 15.00 5.32 20.06
N GLY A 859 14.31 4.52 20.90
CA GLY A 859 12.86 4.66 21.11
C GLY A 859 11.99 4.24 19.91
N VAL A 860 12.54 3.40 19.02
CA VAL A 860 11.89 2.96 17.77
C VAL A 860 10.63 2.13 18.07
N SER A 861 9.56 2.36 17.29
CA SER A 861 8.25 1.72 17.54
C SER A 861 8.27 0.20 17.39
N LEU A 862 7.31 -0.48 18.05
CA LEU A 862 7.22 -1.94 18.05
C LEU A 862 7.11 -2.54 16.63
N LEU A 863 6.34 -1.92 15.72
CA LEU A 863 6.23 -2.35 14.32
C LEU A 863 7.56 -2.21 13.58
N GLN A 864 8.28 -1.11 13.77
CA GLN A 864 9.59 -0.87 13.15
C GLN A 864 10.64 -1.86 13.67
N LEU A 865 10.62 -2.19 14.96
CA LEU A 865 11.49 -3.19 15.58
C LEU A 865 11.20 -4.61 15.05
N LEU A 866 9.92 -4.99 14.92
CA LEU A 866 9.51 -6.26 14.31
C LEU A 866 9.91 -6.33 12.82
N GLY A 867 9.79 -5.22 12.09
CA GLY A 867 10.26 -5.10 10.71
C GLY A 867 11.78 -5.22 10.57
N ALA A 868 12.54 -4.59 11.48
CA ALA A 868 13.99 -4.74 11.53
C ALA A 868 14.42 -6.18 11.87
N MET A 869 13.78 -6.80 12.86
CA MET A 869 14.06 -8.20 13.26
C MET A 869 13.80 -9.18 12.11
N THR A 870 12.69 -9.04 11.41
CA THR A 870 12.34 -9.91 10.26
C THR A 870 13.33 -9.73 9.11
N CYS A 871 13.70 -8.50 8.75
CA CYS A 871 14.77 -8.23 7.77
C CYS A 871 16.11 -8.91 8.12
N LEU A 872 16.55 -8.79 9.39
CA LEU A 872 17.85 -9.31 9.84
C LEU A 872 17.90 -10.84 9.96
N LEU A 873 16.75 -11.50 10.14
CA LEU A 873 16.61 -12.96 10.23
C LEU A 873 16.90 -13.67 8.89
N GLY A 874 16.59 -13.03 7.75
CA GLY A 874 16.72 -13.63 6.42
C GLY A 874 18.13 -14.17 6.10
N PRO A 875 19.19 -13.36 6.21
CA PRO A 875 20.56 -13.82 5.96
C PRO A 875 21.06 -14.86 6.97
N ALA A 876 20.62 -14.79 8.23
CA ALA A 876 20.95 -15.78 9.25
C ALA A 876 20.37 -17.17 8.89
N LEU A 877 19.08 -17.22 8.51
CA LEU A 877 18.42 -18.44 8.06
C LEU A 877 19.06 -18.99 6.77
N ALA A 878 19.44 -18.12 5.83
CA ALA A 878 20.13 -18.51 4.61
C ALA A 878 21.48 -19.19 4.88
N LEU A 879 22.30 -18.64 5.79
CA LEU A 879 23.56 -19.25 6.20
C LEU A 879 23.35 -20.56 6.99
N GLN A 880 22.30 -20.65 7.82
CA GLN A 880 21.97 -21.86 8.56
C GLN A 880 21.52 -23.01 7.63
N LEU A 881 20.76 -22.71 6.57
CA LEU A 881 20.40 -23.66 5.51
C LEU A 881 21.64 -24.19 4.79
N LEU A 882 22.61 -23.33 4.48
CA LEU A 882 23.87 -23.73 3.85
C LEU A 882 24.73 -24.60 4.79
N LEU A 883 24.80 -24.25 6.08
CA LEU A 883 25.55 -25.03 7.09
C LEU A 883 24.94 -26.43 7.34
N ARG A 884 23.62 -26.59 7.16
CA ARG A 884 22.90 -27.87 7.26
C ARG A 884 22.88 -28.68 5.96
N SER A 885 23.18 -28.07 4.81
CA SER A 885 23.16 -28.77 3.53
C SER A 885 24.34 -29.77 3.37
N PRO A 886 24.12 -30.95 2.76
CA PRO A 886 25.19 -31.85 2.38
C PRO A 886 26.28 -31.14 1.53
N PRO A 887 27.53 -31.64 1.54
CA PRO A 887 28.49 -31.25 0.51
C PRO A 887 28.02 -31.69 -0.88
N GLU A 888 28.45 -30.94 -1.89
CA GLU A 888 28.26 -31.27 -3.30
C GLU A 888 29.61 -31.64 -3.90
N HIS A 889 29.63 -32.58 -4.84
CA HIS A 889 30.87 -33.20 -5.31
C HIS A 889 31.02 -33.12 -6.83
N ALA A 890 32.27 -33.11 -7.28
CA ALA A 890 32.63 -33.31 -8.67
C ALA A 890 33.64 -34.46 -8.78
N GLY A 891 33.46 -35.32 -9.78
CA GLY A 891 34.41 -36.36 -10.17
C GLY A 891 34.85 -36.17 -11.62
N ILE A 892 36.04 -36.67 -11.94
CA ILE A 892 36.56 -36.70 -13.31
C ILE A 892 36.89 -38.14 -13.65
N HIS A 893 36.40 -38.59 -14.81
CA HIS A 893 36.73 -39.86 -15.45
C HIS A 893 36.97 -39.55 -16.93
N ASP A 894 38.18 -39.80 -17.42
CA ASP A 894 38.70 -39.35 -18.71
C ASP A 894 38.43 -37.86 -19.03
N ASN A 895 37.63 -37.61 -20.07
CA ASN A 895 37.17 -36.30 -20.52
C ASN A 895 35.74 -35.98 -20.04
N GLN A 896 35.11 -36.88 -19.27
CA GLN A 896 33.81 -36.66 -18.67
C GLN A 896 33.93 -36.02 -17.28
N VAL A 897 32.97 -35.18 -16.95
CA VAL A 897 32.77 -34.61 -15.62
C VAL A 897 31.50 -35.23 -15.03
N LEU A 898 31.66 -35.87 -13.88
CA LEU A 898 30.59 -36.35 -13.02
C LEU A 898 30.24 -35.23 -12.04
N LEU A 899 28.99 -34.79 -12.02
CA LEU A 899 28.45 -33.88 -11.01
C LEU A 899 27.58 -34.66 -10.03
N VAL A 900 27.63 -34.31 -8.74
CA VAL A 900 26.75 -34.81 -7.69
C VAL A 900 26.20 -33.63 -6.88
N ASP A 901 24.88 -33.43 -6.90
CA ASP A 901 24.23 -32.34 -6.16
C ASP A 901 23.96 -32.70 -4.68
N TYR A 902 23.53 -31.70 -3.90
CA TYR A 902 23.22 -31.85 -2.47
C TYR A 902 22.10 -32.87 -2.13
N ARG A 903 21.45 -33.47 -3.14
CA ARG A 903 20.41 -34.52 -3.01
C ARG A 903 20.96 -35.92 -3.32
N GLU A 904 22.28 -36.04 -3.41
CA GLU A 904 23.00 -37.26 -3.82
C GLU A 904 22.62 -37.71 -5.25
N MET A 905 22.06 -36.82 -6.07
CA MET A 905 21.75 -37.12 -7.48
C MET A 905 22.93 -36.77 -8.40
N TYR A 906 23.23 -37.68 -9.32
CA TYR A 906 24.39 -37.56 -10.20
C TYR A 906 24.05 -37.49 -11.70
N HIS A 907 24.98 -36.89 -12.46
CA HIS A 907 25.00 -36.97 -13.93
C HIS A 907 26.42 -36.80 -14.48
N LEU A 908 26.80 -37.59 -15.49
CA LEU A 908 28.02 -37.41 -16.29
C LEU A 908 27.74 -36.62 -17.58
N ALA A 909 28.70 -35.78 -17.98
CA ALA A 909 28.71 -35.16 -19.30
C ALA A 909 30.12 -34.72 -19.74
N ALA A 910 30.28 -34.50 -21.04
CA ALA A 910 31.42 -33.82 -21.65
C ALA A 910 30.94 -32.77 -22.68
N GLY A 911 31.82 -31.84 -23.04
CA GLY A 911 31.59 -30.83 -24.09
C GLY A 911 30.27 -30.06 -23.93
N PRO A 912 29.49 -29.81 -25.01
CA PRO A 912 28.35 -28.89 -25.01
C PRO A 912 27.13 -29.31 -24.17
N ARG A 913 27.19 -30.50 -23.53
CA ARG A 913 26.18 -30.95 -22.56
C ARG A 913 26.48 -30.43 -21.14
N LEU A 914 27.73 -30.10 -20.82
CA LEU A 914 28.08 -29.31 -19.64
C LEU A 914 27.60 -27.86 -19.84
N GLN A 915 27.04 -27.28 -18.78
CA GLN A 915 26.64 -25.88 -18.73
C GLN A 915 27.27 -25.20 -17.53
N TYR A 916 27.70 -23.94 -17.68
CA TYR A 916 28.37 -23.22 -16.58
C TYR A 916 28.07 -21.72 -16.56
N ARG A 917 28.09 -21.13 -15.37
CA ARG A 917 28.04 -19.66 -15.20
C ARG A 917 28.54 -19.24 -13.82
N GLY A 918 29.73 -18.62 -13.77
CA GLY A 918 30.33 -18.22 -12.50
C GLY A 918 30.68 -19.46 -11.67
N PRO A 919 30.28 -19.54 -10.38
CA PRO A 919 30.59 -20.68 -9.51
C PRO A 919 29.66 -21.90 -9.71
N PHE A 920 28.76 -21.87 -10.69
CA PHE A 920 27.79 -22.94 -10.94
C PHE A 920 28.16 -23.76 -12.18
N VAL A 921 28.13 -25.09 -12.04
CA VAL A 921 28.32 -26.08 -13.11
C VAL A 921 27.14 -27.05 -13.09
N VAL A 922 26.63 -27.41 -14.27
CA VAL A 922 25.29 -27.98 -14.46
C VAL A 922 25.26 -29.01 -15.58
N VAL A 923 24.56 -30.12 -15.37
CA VAL A 923 24.15 -31.10 -16.40
C VAL A 923 22.67 -31.41 -16.21
N ASP A 924 21.86 -31.11 -17.24
CA ASP A 924 20.39 -31.17 -17.19
C ASP A 924 19.79 -30.50 -15.92
N ASP A 925 19.30 -31.23 -14.91
CA ASP A 925 18.81 -30.66 -13.62
C ASP A 925 19.75 -30.90 -12.41
N VAL A 926 20.90 -31.56 -12.61
CA VAL A 926 21.96 -31.70 -11.60
C VAL A 926 22.84 -30.45 -11.68
N ILE A 927 22.93 -29.71 -10.58
CA ILE A 927 23.65 -28.43 -10.47
C ILE A 927 24.48 -28.45 -9.19
N ILE A 928 25.75 -28.09 -9.29
CA ILE A 928 26.65 -27.93 -8.15
C ILE A 928 27.14 -26.49 -8.01
N PHE A 929 27.34 -26.06 -6.77
CA PHE A 929 28.03 -24.85 -6.40
C PHE A 929 29.50 -25.14 -6.08
N VAL A 930 30.36 -24.87 -7.06
CA VAL A 930 31.80 -25.16 -7.00
C VAL A 930 32.53 -24.32 -5.95
N GLY A 931 32.02 -23.12 -5.62
CA GLY A 931 32.55 -22.26 -4.55
C GLY A 931 32.94 -20.86 -5.01
N THR A 932 33.19 -19.99 -4.03
CA THR A 932 33.58 -18.58 -4.20
C THR A 932 34.55 -18.14 -3.11
N ARG A 933 35.14 -16.94 -3.23
CA ARG A 933 35.97 -16.35 -2.17
C ARG A 933 35.26 -16.17 -0.83
N LEU A 934 33.93 -16.02 -0.81
CA LEU A 934 33.12 -15.86 0.41
C LEU A 934 32.56 -17.20 0.90
N LEU A 935 31.82 -17.91 0.04
CA LEU A 935 31.22 -19.21 0.32
C LEU A 935 32.07 -20.32 -0.33
N PRO A 936 32.88 -21.08 0.45
CA PRO A 936 33.69 -22.18 -0.08
C PRO A 936 32.86 -23.43 -0.42
N GLY A 937 33.28 -24.15 -1.46
CA GLY A 937 32.65 -25.38 -1.97
C GLY A 937 33.68 -26.50 -2.12
N LEU A 938 34.13 -26.73 -3.36
CA LEU A 938 35.26 -27.61 -3.72
C LEU A 938 36.59 -26.85 -3.60
N ASP A 939 37.72 -27.58 -3.58
CA ASP A 939 39.04 -26.96 -3.50
C ASP A 939 39.32 -26.01 -4.68
N PRO A 940 39.66 -24.72 -4.42
CA PRO A 940 39.88 -23.74 -5.49
C PRO A 940 41.02 -24.05 -6.47
N GLN A 941 42.05 -24.82 -6.07
CA GLN A 941 43.16 -25.18 -6.94
C GLN A 941 42.76 -26.33 -7.87
N GLN A 942 42.20 -27.42 -7.32
CA GLN A 942 41.69 -28.55 -8.11
C GLN A 942 40.58 -28.13 -9.07
N VAL A 943 39.72 -27.20 -8.65
CA VAL A 943 38.72 -26.56 -9.52
C VAL A 943 39.38 -25.83 -10.69
N LYS A 944 40.40 -25.02 -10.46
CA LYS A 944 41.07 -24.24 -11.51
C LYS A 944 41.85 -25.15 -12.48
N THR A 945 42.50 -26.19 -11.97
CA THR A 945 43.44 -27.02 -12.75
C THR A 945 42.77 -28.22 -13.43
N LEU A 946 41.82 -28.89 -12.77
CA LEU A 946 41.26 -30.17 -13.23
C LEU A 946 39.86 -30.02 -13.86
N LEU A 947 39.00 -29.22 -13.23
CA LEU A 947 37.59 -29.07 -13.59
C LEU A 947 37.37 -27.96 -14.63
N ALA A 948 37.95 -26.78 -14.43
CA ALA A 948 37.70 -25.61 -15.26
C ALA A 948 37.99 -25.83 -16.76
N PRO A 949 39.09 -26.50 -17.19
CA PRO A 949 39.36 -26.73 -18.61
C PRO A 949 38.30 -27.61 -19.30
N ARG A 950 37.82 -28.64 -18.61
CA ARG A 950 36.74 -29.53 -19.11
C ARG A 950 35.40 -28.81 -19.17
N VAL A 951 35.13 -27.95 -18.19
CA VAL A 951 33.87 -27.18 -18.09
C VAL A 951 33.83 -26.00 -19.06
N SER A 952 34.97 -25.37 -19.40
CA SER A 952 35.03 -24.29 -20.40
C SER A 952 34.74 -24.76 -21.83
N ALA A 953 34.89 -26.05 -22.13
CA ALA A 953 34.42 -26.67 -23.38
C ALA A 953 32.89 -26.89 -23.40
N GLY A 954 32.19 -26.56 -22.31
CA GLY A 954 30.73 -26.55 -22.21
C GLY A 954 30.10 -25.22 -22.61
N ILE A 955 28.78 -25.13 -22.48
CA ILE A 955 28.01 -23.94 -22.90
C ILE A 955 27.82 -22.99 -21.72
N ARG A 956 28.33 -21.76 -21.88
CA ARG A 956 28.13 -20.66 -20.93
C ARG A 956 26.66 -20.21 -20.95
N VAL A 957 25.95 -20.34 -19.83
CA VAL A 957 24.53 -19.99 -19.72
C VAL A 957 24.29 -18.63 -19.08
N ASP A 958 23.07 -18.09 -19.23
CA ASP A 958 22.65 -16.82 -18.66
C ASP A 958 22.30 -16.94 -17.15
N ARG A 959 22.10 -15.80 -16.48
CA ARG A 959 21.77 -15.78 -15.03
C ARG A 959 20.38 -16.35 -14.72
N LYS A 960 19.39 -16.18 -15.61
CA LYS A 960 18.01 -16.66 -15.42
C LYS A 960 17.94 -18.18 -15.54
N THR A 961 18.67 -18.79 -16.49
CA THR A 961 18.82 -20.26 -16.59
C THR A 961 19.31 -20.86 -15.28
N ILE A 962 20.37 -20.30 -14.68
CA ILE A 962 20.88 -20.77 -13.38
C ILE A 962 19.83 -20.59 -12.27
N ALA A 963 19.20 -19.41 -12.16
CA ALA A 963 18.19 -19.17 -11.12
C ALA A 963 17.00 -20.14 -11.23
N VAL A 964 16.48 -20.37 -12.44
CA VAL A 964 15.42 -21.36 -12.71
C VAL A 964 15.85 -22.77 -12.32
N LYS A 965 17.08 -23.18 -12.65
CA LYS A 965 17.59 -24.53 -12.33
C LYS A 965 17.85 -24.71 -10.83
N LEU A 966 18.41 -23.71 -10.15
CA LEU A 966 18.57 -23.70 -8.68
C LEU A 966 17.21 -23.81 -7.96
N LEU A 967 16.18 -23.11 -8.46
CA LEU A 967 14.81 -23.21 -7.94
C LEU A 967 14.16 -24.57 -8.23
N GLN A 968 14.39 -25.14 -9.42
CA GLN A 968 13.88 -26.47 -9.79
C GLN A 968 14.59 -27.60 -9.04
N SER A 969 15.89 -27.50 -8.77
CA SER A 969 16.62 -28.46 -7.94
C SER A 969 16.32 -28.31 -6.45
N ARG A 970 15.69 -27.21 -6.02
CA ARG A 970 15.52 -26.78 -4.61
C ARG A 970 16.87 -26.53 -3.89
N HIS A 971 17.91 -26.16 -4.64
CA HIS A 971 19.26 -25.95 -4.14
C HIS A 971 19.31 -25.00 -2.92
N PRO A 972 20.11 -25.28 -1.87
CA PRO A 972 20.18 -24.48 -0.63
C PRO A 972 20.37 -22.97 -0.86
N LEU A 973 21.29 -22.56 -1.74
CA LEU A 973 21.46 -21.14 -2.14
C LEU A 973 20.19 -20.48 -2.71
N ALA A 974 19.29 -21.23 -3.36
CA ALA A 974 18.02 -20.69 -3.87
C ALA A 974 17.06 -20.37 -2.73
N TRP A 975 16.93 -21.31 -1.77
CA TRP A 975 16.09 -21.12 -0.58
C TRP A 975 16.65 -20.06 0.35
N GLY A 976 17.98 -19.96 0.50
CA GLY A 976 18.61 -18.85 1.21
C GLY A 976 18.33 -17.49 0.55
N GLY A 977 18.44 -17.41 -0.78
CA GLY A 977 18.07 -16.20 -1.53
C GLY A 977 16.59 -15.83 -1.39
N LEU A 978 15.69 -16.81 -1.45
CA LEU A 978 14.24 -16.61 -1.21
C LEU A 978 13.94 -16.18 0.23
N ALA A 979 14.63 -16.74 1.23
CA ALA A 979 14.45 -16.36 2.62
C ALA A 979 14.88 -14.90 2.87
N ILE A 980 16.02 -14.47 2.31
CA ILE A 980 16.49 -13.09 2.37
C ILE A 980 15.48 -12.14 1.72
N LEU A 981 15.03 -12.44 0.50
CA LEU A 981 14.10 -11.57 -0.23
C LEU A 981 12.71 -11.53 0.41
N GLY A 982 12.18 -12.68 0.83
CA GLY A 982 10.84 -12.78 1.43
C GLY A 982 10.74 -12.11 2.80
N LEU A 983 11.70 -12.38 3.69
CA LEU A 983 11.73 -11.74 5.02
C LEU A 983 12.15 -10.27 4.95
N GLY A 984 12.99 -9.88 3.99
CA GLY A 984 13.31 -8.49 3.69
C GLY A 984 12.11 -7.68 3.18
N LEU A 985 11.30 -8.25 2.28
CA LEU A 985 10.06 -7.62 1.82
C LEU A 985 9.01 -7.54 2.94
N LEU A 986 8.87 -8.57 3.76
CA LEU A 986 7.97 -8.57 4.93
C LEU A 986 8.37 -7.49 5.95
N GLY A 987 9.66 -7.41 6.29
CA GLY A 987 10.16 -6.42 7.24
C GLY A 987 10.08 -4.99 6.72
N ALA A 988 10.35 -4.78 5.42
CA ALA A 988 10.12 -3.51 4.76
C ALA A 988 8.64 -3.11 4.79
N LEU A 989 7.71 -4.04 4.56
CA LEU A 989 6.26 -3.78 4.64
C LEU A 989 5.84 -3.32 6.05
N LEU A 990 6.30 -4.03 7.09
CA LEU A 990 6.03 -3.67 8.49
C LEU A 990 6.57 -2.27 8.85
N ILE A 991 7.76 -1.92 8.33
CA ILE A 991 8.33 -0.58 8.47
C ILE A 991 7.48 0.44 7.71
N THR A 992 7.08 0.20 6.46
CA THR A 992 6.24 1.17 5.72
C THR A 992 4.87 1.38 6.35
N VAL A 993 4.25 0.34 6.92
CA VAL A 993 2.95 0.45 7.63
C VAL A 993 3.06 1.36 8.86
N SER A 994 4.22 1.38 9.55
CA SER A 994 4.45 2.28 10.70
C SER A 994 4.53 3.78 10.36
N PHE A 995 4.57 4.13 9.07
CA PHE A 995 4.63 5.51 8.58
C PHE A 995 3.34 6.00 7.91
N LEU A 996 2.28 5.17 7.86
CA LEU A 996 0.95 5.69 7.55
C LEU A 996 0.40 6.39 8.81
N PRO A 997 -0.25 7.57 8.66
CA PRO A 997 -1.03 8.15 9.75
C PRO A 997 -2.20 7.21 10.07
N LEU A 998 -2.32 6.85 11.35
CA LEU A 998 -3.42 6.08 11.93
C LEU A 998 -4.58 7.04 12.26
#